data_AF-A0A223AS75-F1
#
_entry.id   AF-A0A223AS75-F1
#
_cell.length_a   1.000
_cell.length_b   1.000
_cell.length_c   1.000
_cell.angle_alpha   90.00
_cell.angle_beta   90.00
_cell.angle_gamma   90.00
#
_symmetry.space_group_name_H-M   'P 1'
#
loop_
_entity.id
_entity.type
_entity.pdbx_description
1 polymer ?
#
loop_
_entity_poly.entity_id
_entity_poly.type
_entity_poly.pdbx_seq_one_letter_code
_entity_poly.pdbx_strand_id
1 'polypeptide(L)'
;MPIKVPNNLPAIETLTNENVFVMTDTRAMTQDMRPLHILLLNLMPTKIDTETQITRMLSNTPLQVELELLQTATHKPHVTSQEHMLAFYKTFNDIKNEYYDGMIITGAPIELLEFEEVDYWEELCEIMEWSKTHVHSTFHICWGAQAGLYYHYGIDKKRLPKKLSGVFKHTLKTKRSMLFRGFDDEFYVPQSRNTTVDEEDIEKTPGITLLSTSEEGGVFCVKSDNDRQIFVTGHTEYDWNTLLKEYMRDKNAGINPEIPVNYFPDDDDSKTPVVRWRSSGSLLFSNWLNYFVYQSTPYDIKLIENEDLAPALRNKSELTVSKFGGSSLATAERIKNAADVVRQNKARRYVVVSAPGIHDDEKVKITDLLLSAHDNPESCDCKLELANKRFKELALELDSKVNIDEIFDNIIETYKATGSRDYLISRGEFITAQLMAEQLGYDFIDATEVIKFDNDGKLLADVTRANIQKLIREHEHIVFPGFYGANEAGAVVTFSRGGSDITGSIVAAAAKADLYENWTDVPGLLMADPRIVKQPLSVPVIIYKELRELALRGAEVLHEDAVRPVSQCGIPINIKSTLEPDKPGTLIVKNADSYENLLEISSITGKKGYSSILIEREKLNDDAKYRDRIQKILDEFSITMESEQLGLDSFSIIVGSASVANCEEELTERLRVATDADEITVSTGIAAISVVGRNISGEVSVAMKIFEALSSAHVNVRFIDHAPERISVQVGVSESDYQRAIRAIYNVFVAKA
;
A
#
# COMPACT_ATOMS: atom_id res chain seq x y z
N MET A 1 -19.38 3.62 16.93
CA MET A 1 -18.89 4.79 16.17
C MET A 1 -17.58 5.27 16.73
N PRO A 2 -16.68 5.76 15.87
CA PRO A 2 -15.54 6.55 16.33
C PRO A 2 -15.99 7.64 17.29
N ILE A 3 -15.36 7.73 18.45
CA ILE A 3 -15.47 8.95 19.25
C ILE A 3 -14.53 9.96 18.63
N LYS A 4 -15.08 11.12 18.25
CA LYS A 4 -14.28 12.28 17.89
C LYS A 4 -13.57 12.76 19.15
N VAL A 5 -12.25 12.67 19.15
CA VAL A 5 -11.40 13.08 20.26
C VAL A 5 -10.44 14.15 19.76
N PRO A 6 -10.08 15.12 20.62
CA PRO A 6 -8.96 16.01 20.34
C PRO A 6 -7.74 15.19 19.94
N ASN A 7 -7.01 15.62 18.91
CA ASN A 7 -5.86 14.89 18.34
C ASN A 7 -4.79 14.49 19.37
N ASN A 8 -4.79 15.10 20.55
CA ASN A 8 -3.82 14.95 21.63
C ASN A 8 -4.40 14.28 22.89
N LEU A 9 -5.59 13.68 22.84
CA LEU A 9 -6.16 12.99 23.99
C LEU A 9 -5.27 11.78 24.36
N PRO A 10 -4.63 11.73 25.54
CA PRO A 10 -3.70 10.65 25.91
C PRO A 10 -4.35 9.26 25.92
N ALA A 11 -5.68 9.21 26.11
CA ALA A 11 -6.44 7.97 26.06
C ALA A 11 -6.48 7.34 24.66
N ILE A 12 -6.10 8.05 23.58
CA ILE A 12 -6.12 7.52 22.21
C ILE A 12 -5.32 6.20 22.10
N GLU A 13 -4.12 6.15 22.67
CA GLU A 13 -3.24 4.99 22.57
C GLU A 13 -3.78 3.79 23.38
N THR A 14 -4.22 4.02 24.61
CA THR A 14 -4.88 2.99 25.44
C THR A 14 -6.14 2.46 24.75
N LEU A 15 -6.99 3.36 24.26
CA LEU A 15 -8.21 3.02 23.57
C LEU A 15 -7.89 2.23 22.29
N THR A 16 -6.97 2.69 21.44
CA THR A 16 -6.59 1.97 20.20
C THR A 16 -6.03 0.58 20.49
N ASN A 17 -5.18 0.42 21.52
CA ASN A 17 -4.65 -0.87 21.95
C ASN A 17 -5.72 -1.81 22.53
N GLU A 18 -6.79 -1.26 23.10
CA GLU A 18 -7.99 -1.99 23.53
C GLU A 18 -8.98 -2.20 22.37
N ASN A 19 -8.51 -2.03 21.13
CA ASN A 19 -9.31 -2.05 19.90
C ASN A 19 -10.40 -0.97 19.85
N VAL A 20 -10.37 0.01 20.75
CA VAL A 20 -11.25 1.19 20.80
C VAL A 20 -10.88 2.24 19.77
N PHE A 21 -11.57 2.18 18.64
CA PHE A 21 -11.44 3.13 17.55
C PHE A 21 -11.86 4.55 17.97
N VAL A 22 -10.89 5.46 17.90
CA VAL A 22 -11.01 6.89 18.16
C VAL A 22 -10.66 7.66 16.89
N MET A 23 -11.39 8.73 16.62
CA MET A 23 -11.18 9.57 15.45
C MET A 23 -10.69 10.93 15.87
N THR A 24 -9.55 11.32 15.34
CA THR A 24 -8.95 12.63 15.56
C THR A 24 -9.79 13.71 14.86
N ASP A 25 -9.80 14.94 15.38
CA ASP A 25 -10.52 16.08 14.80
C ASP A 25 -10.21 16.26 13.31
N THR A 26 -8.95 16.07 12.91
CA THR A 26 -8.50 16.23 11.52
C THR A 26 -9.05 15.14 10.60
N ARG A 27 -9.15 13.89 11.09
CA ARG A 27 -9.79 12.78 10.35
C ARG A 27 -11.30 12.98 10.24
N ALA A 28 -11.94 13.47 11.30
CA ALA A 28 -13.37 13.76 11.30
C ALA A 28 -13.75 14.90 10.32
N MET A 29 -12.85 15.87 10.08
CA MET A 29 -13.10 16.99 9.15
C MET A 29 -12.94 16.64 7.67
N THR A 30 -12.32 15.51 7.35
CA THR A 30 -12.02 15.07 5.98
C THR A 30 -12.74 13.80 5.59
N GLN A 31 -13.57 13.25 6.49
CA GLN A 31 -14.36 12.06 6.21
C GLN A 31 -15.59 12.43 5.39
N ASP A 32 -15.64 11.94 4.15
CA ASP A 32 -16.87 11.91 3.38
C ASP A 32 -17.76 10.76 3.88
N MET A 33 -19.01 11.08 4.22
CA MET A 33 -19.99 10.10 4.73
C MET A 33 -21.07 9.87 3.67
N ARG A 34 -21.35 8.60 3.35
CA ARG A 34 -22.50 8.18 2.54
C ARG A 34 -23.24 7.01 3.20
N PRO A 35 -24.53 6.79 2.90
CA PRO A 35 -25.21 5.56 3.29
C PRO A 35 -24.47 4.33 2.76
N LEU A 36 -24.45 3.27 3.56
CA LEU A 36 -23.91 1.97 3.17
C LEU A 36 -24.96 1.17 2.42
N HIS A 37 -24.65 0.71 1.22
CA HIS A 37 -25.48 -0.19 0.43
C HIS A 37 -25.17 -1.64 0.82
N ILE A 38 -26.12 -2.29 1.48
CA ILE A 38 -26.02 -3.68 1.91
C ILE A 38 -27.01 -4.53 1.11
N LEU A 39 -26.50 -5.62 0.52
CA LEU A 39 -27.29 -6.59 -0.21
C LEU A 39 -27.62 -7.80 0.69
N LEU A 40 -28.86 -8.27 0.70
CA LEU A 40 -29.27 -9.47 1.43
C LEU A 40 -29.75 -10.54 0.44
N LEU A 41 -28.91 -11.54 0.19
CA LEU A 41 -29.33 -12.76 -0.50
C LEU A 41 -30.05 -13.67 0.48
N ASN A 42 -31.38 -13.64 0.42
CA ASN A 42 -32.23 -14.37 1.36
C ASN A 42 -32.62 -15.74 0.80
N LEU A 43 -31.91 -16.78 1.22
CA LEU A 43 -32.16 -18.18 0.86
C LEU A 43 -33.17 -18.88 1.79
N MET A 44 -33.61 -18.21 2.85
CA MET A 44 -34.55 -18.80 3.82
C MET A 44 -35.97 -18.90 3.24
N PRO A 45 -36.76 -19.92 3.65
CA PRO A 45 -38.15 -20.05 3.27
C PRO A 45 -39.04 -19.02 3.97
N THR A 46 -38.73 -18.67 5.22
CA THR A 46 -39.46 -17.69 6.04
C THR A 46 -38.93 -16.28 5.80
N LYS A 47 -39.03 -15.80 4.56
CA LYS A 47 -38.32 -14.59 4.10
C LYS A 47 -38.56 -13.36 4.97
N ILE A 48 -39.83 -13.05 5.28
CA ILE A 48 -40.23 -11.87 6.07
C ILE A 48 -39.69 -11.94 7.51
N ASP A 49 -39.71 -13.13 8.14
CA ASP A 49 -39.15 -13.32 9.49
C ASP A 49 -37.63 -13.09 9.46
N THR A 50 -36.94 -13.63 8.45
CA THR A 50 -35.49 -13.47 8.26
C THR A 50 -35.10 -12.02 7.95
N GLU A 51 -35.84 -11.33 7.07
CA GLU A 51 -35.68 -9.91 6.78
C GLU A 51 -35.76 -9.11 8.09
N THR A 52 -36.81 -9.34 8.89
CA THR A 52 -37.00 -8.64 10.16
C THR A 52 -35.85 -8.89 11.14
N GLN A 53 -35.37 -10.13 11.23
CA GLN A 53 -34.25 -10.49 12.10
C GLN A 53 -32.95 -9.78 11.71
N ILE A 54 -32.59 -9.83 10.42
CA ILE A 54 -31.36 -9.21 9.91
C ILE A 54 -31.43 -7.68 9.97
N THR A 55 -32.55 -7.07 9.54
CA THR A 55 -32.72 -5.61 9.61
C THR A 55 -32.60 -5.12 11.06
N ARG A 56 -33.12 -5.88 12.04
CA ARG A 56 -32.97 -5.55 13.46
C ARG A 56 -31.49 -5.54 13.89
N MET A 57 -30.69 -6.49 13.42
CA MET A 57 -29.25 -6.52 13.71
C MET A 57 -28.52 -5.32 13.09
N LEU A 58 -28.83 -4.99 11.83
CA LEU A 58 -28.23 -3.86 11.12
C LEU A 58 -28.66 -2.50 11.68
N SER A 59 -29.86 -2.40 12.26
CA SER A 59 -30.39 -1.15 12.83
C SER A 59 -29.74 -0.72 14.15
N ASN A 60 -28.94 -1.59 14.80
CA ASN A 60 -28.30 -1.30 16.08
C ASN A 60 -26.98 -0.52 15.93
N THR A 61 -26.89 0.32 14.90
CA THR A 61 -25.75 1.22 14.67
C THR A 61 -26.28 2.59 14.24
N PRO A 62 -25.53 3.67 14.48
CA PRO A 62 -25.92 5.00 13.98
C PRO A 62 -25.47 5.25 12.53
N LEU A 63 -24.99 4.21 11.82
CA LEU A 63 -24.67 4.30 10.40
C LEU A 63 -25.97 4.27 9.59
N GLN A 64 -26.01 5.05 8.52
CA GLN A 64 -27.10 4.95 7.54
C GLN A 64 -26.84 3.72 6.67
N VAL A 65 -27.84 2.83 6.60
CA VAL A 65 -27.77 1.59 5.82
C VAL A 65 -28.97 1.55 4.88
N GLU A 66 -28.70 1.38 3.60
CA GLU A 66 -29.67 1.05 2.57
C GLU A 66 -29.62 -0.46 2.34
N LEU A 67 -30.74 -1.15 2.57
CA LEU A 67 -30.83 -2.60 2.45
C LEU A 67 -31.60 -2.97 1.18
N GLU A 68 -30.98 -3.77 0.33
CA GLU A 68 -31.57 -4.32 -0.89
C GLU A 68 -31.74 -5.84 -0.78
N LEU A 69 -32.87 -6.37 -1.23
CA LEU A 69 -33.20 -7.79 -1.10
C LEU A 69 -32.98 -8.53 -2.42
N LEU A 70 -32.21 -9.61 -2.38
CA LEU A 70 -31.90 -10.48 -3.52
C LEU A 70 -32.51 -11.87 -3.31
N GLN A 71 -33.10 -12.40 -4.38
CA GLN A 71 -33.53 -13.81 -4.49
C GLN A 71 -32.87 -14.46 -5.70
N THR A 72 -32.78 -15.79 -5.67
CA THR A 72 -32.46 -16.58 -6.86
C THR A 72 -33.63 -16.55 -7.83
N ALA A 73 -33.34 -16.39 -9.13
CA ALA A 73 -34.37 -16.34 -10.18
C ALA A 73 -34.98 -17.73 -10.45
N THR A 74 -34.19 -18.78 -10.21
CA THR A 74 -34.52 -20.17 -10.49
C THR A 74 -35.47 -20.78 -9.45
N HIS A 75 -35.44 -20.29 -8.20
CA HIS A 75 -36.20 -20.86 -7.10
C HIS A 75 -37.40 -19.99 -6.68
N LYS A 76 -38.62 -20.54 -6.75
CA LYS A 76 -39.84 -19.81 -6.36
C LYS A 76 -40.21 -20.10 -4.91
N PRO A 77 -40.28 -19.09 -4.03
CA PRO A 77 -40.68 -19.32 -2.64
C PRO A 77 -42.12 -19.81 -2.56
N HIS A 78 -42.36 -20.88 -1.80
CA HIS A 78 -43.69 -21.45 -1.60
C HIS A 78 -44.48 -20.79 -0.46
N VAL A 79 -43.81 -20.05 0.44
CA VAL A 79 -44.39 -19.51 1.69
C VAL A 79 -44.69 -18.00 1.59
N THR A 80 -43.92 -17.25 0.81
CA THR A 80 -44.05 -15.78 0.71
C THR A 80 -44.95 -15.38 -0.47
N SER A 81 -45.78 -14.34 -0.30
CA SER A 81 -46.67 -13.88 -1.36
C SER A 81 -45.88 -13.36 -2.57
N GLN A 82 -46.36 -13.67 -3.79
CA GLN A 82 -45.72 -13.18 -5.01
C GLN A 82 -45.72 -11.65 -5.10
N GLU A 83 -46.73 -10.99 -4.52
CA GLU A 83 -46.80 -9.52 -4.45
C GLU A 83 -45.63 -8.92 -3.64
N HIS A 84 -45.26 -9.52 -2.50
CA HIS A 84 -44.10 -9.09 -1.71
C HIS A 84 -42.79 -9.30 -2.48
N MET A 85 -42.65 -10.46 -3.13
CA MET A 85 -41.47 -10.76 -3.93
C MET A 85 -41.28 -9.77 -5.09
N LEU A 86 -42.35 -9.48 -5.84
CA LEU A 86 -42.29 -8.53 -6.97
C LEU A 86 -42.05 -7.08 -6.52
N ALA A 87 -42.51 -6.71 -5.33
CA ALA A 87 -42.38 -5.34 -4.83
C ALA A 87 -40.98 -5.03 -4.28
N PHE A 88 -40.31 -6.01 -3.67
CA PHE A 88 -39.11 -5.75 -2.86
C PHE A 88 -37.87 -6.54 -3.26
N TYR A 89 -38.01 -7.65 -3.97
CA TYR A 89 -36.87 -8.49 -4.33
C TYR A 89 -36.39 -8.25 -5.76
N LYS A 90 -35.07 -8.15 -5.90
CA LYS A 90 -34.38 -8.19 -7.18
C LYS A 90 -33.84 -9.60 -7.46
N THR A 91 -33.49 -9.85 -8.71
CA THR A 91 -32.74 -11.03 -9.16
C THR A 91 -31.31 -10.66 -9.48
N PHE A 92 -30.42 -11.65 -9.62
CA PHE A 92 -29.01 -11.40 -9.95
C PHE A 92 -28.85 -10.55 -11.24
N ASN A 93 -29.70 -10.79 -12.24
CA ASN A 93 -29.68 -10.02 -13.49
C ASN A 93 -29.96 -8.53 -13.31
N ASP A 94 -30.72 -8.14 -12.29
CA ASP A 94 -31.06 -6.75 -12.01
C ASP A 94 -29.91 -6.00 -11.34
N ILE A 95 -28.98 -6.71 -10.69
CA ILE A 95 -27.94 -6.14 -9.83
C ILE A 95 -26.50 -6.37 -10.32
N LYS A 96 -26.30 -7.22 -11.33
CA LYS A 96 -24.97 -7.66 -11.76
C LYS A 96 -23.99 -6.54 -12.16
N ASN A 97 -24.47 -5.35 -12.45
CA ASN A 97 -23.65 -4.17 -12.78
C ASN A 97 -23.57 -3.14 -11.64
N GLU A 98 -24.17 -3.44 -10.49
CA GLU A 98 -24.17 -2.59 -9.30
C GLU A 98 -23.06 -3.03 -8.32
N TYR A 99 -22.69 -2.14 -7.41
CA TYR A 99 -21.68 -2.41 -6.36
C TYR A 99 -22.29 -2.19 -4.98
N TYR A 100 -21.83 -2.96 -4.00
CA TYR A 100 -22.35 -2.94 -2.64
C TYR A 100 -21.22 -2.89 -1.61
N ASP A 101 -21.46 -2.16 -0.53
CA ASP A 101 -20.53 -2.05 0.60
C ASP A 101 -20.46 -3.36 1.38
N GLY A 102 -21.56 -4.10 1.42
CA GLY A 102 -21.57 -5.41 2.03
C GLY A 102 -22.69 -6.30 1.50
N MET A 103 -22.53 -7.60 1.68
CA MET A 103 -23.54 -8.59 1.31
C MET A 103 -23.72 -9.58 2.45
N ILE A 104 -24.96 -10.01 2.68
CA ILE A 104 -25.30 -11.09 3.60
C ILE A 104 -25.90 -12.24 2.80
N ILE A 105 -25.35 -13.45 2.96
CA ILE A 105 -25.89 -14.69 2.39
C ILE A 105 -26.45 -15.53 3.54
N THR A 106 -27.76 -15.74 3.54
CA THR A 106 -28.43 -16.46 4.63
C THR A 106 -28.32 -17.99 4.50
N GLY A 107 -28.75 -18.69 5.54
CA GLY A 107 -28.89 -20.15 5.49
C GLY A 107 -30.07 -20.61 4.63
N ALA A 108 -30.15 -21.92 4.43
CA ALA A 108 -31.27 -22.58 3.76
C ALA A 108 -31.47 -23.99 4.37
N PRO A 109 -32.72 -24.49 4.46
CA PRO A 109 -33.04 -25.79 5.08
C PRO A 109 -32.85 -26.96 4.08
N ILE A 110 -31.67 -27.03 3.45
CA ILE A 110 -31.32 -27.97 2.39
C ILE A 110 -29.98 -28.65 2.66
N GLU A 111 -29.51 -28.61 3.90
CA GLU A 111 -28.18 -29.04 4.29
C GLU A 111 -27.93 -30.56 4.14
N LEU A 112 -28.97 -31.36 3.90
CA LEU A 112 -28.85 -32.80 3.66
C LEU A 112 -28.64 -33.18 2.18
N LEU A 113 -28.80 -32.23 1.25
CA LEU A 113 -28.44 -32.42 -0.14
C LEU A 113 -26.95 -32.14 -0.33
N GLU A 114 -26.31 -32.83 -1.27
CA GLU A 114 -24.97 -32.40 -1.72
C GLU A 114 -25.06 -31.00 -2.35
N PHE A 115 -23.99 -30.22 -2.31
CA PHE A 115 -24.05 -28.82 -2.75
C PHE A 115 -24.48 -28.72 -4.22
N GLU A 116 -23.94 -29.59 -5.07
CA GLU A 116 -24.22 -29.69 -6.50
C GLU A 116 -25.64 -30.18 -6.83
N GLU A 117 -26.34 -30.78 -5.86
CA GLU A 117 -27.72 -31.24 -6.02
C GLU A 117 -28.75 -30.17 -5.70
N VAL A 118 -28.32 -29.00 -5.22
CA VAL A 118 -29.20 -27.86 -4.94
C VAL A 118 -29.60 -27.19 -6.26
N ASP A 119 -30.90 -26.97 -6.43
CA ASP A 119 -31.52 -26.48 -7.67
C ASP A 119 -31.01 -25.10 -8.13
N TYR A 120 -30.56 -24.26 -7.20
CA TYR A 120 -29.95 -22.96 -7.47
C TYR A 120 -28.44 -22.89 -7.22
N TRP A 121 -27.74 -24.03 -7.13
CA TRP A 121 -26.30 -24.06 -6.82
C TRP A 121 -25.45 -23.28 -7.83
N GLU A 122 -25.67 -23.50 -9.13
CA GLU A 122 -24.92 -22.80 -10.18
C GLU A 122 -25.11 -21.28 -10.11
N GLU A 123 -26.35 -20.82 -9.86
CA GLU A 123 -26.68 -19.41 -9.68
C GLU A 123 -26.02 -18.84 -8.41
N LEU A 124 -25.99 -19.61 -7.32
CA LEU A 124 -25.31 -19.20 -6.09
C LEU A 124 -23.79 -19.07 -6.30
N CYS A 125 -23.17 -20.00 -7.03
CA CYS A 125 -21.77 -19.90 -7.43
C CYS A 125 -21.49 -18.65 -8.28
N GLU A 126 -22.38 -18.32 -9.23
CA GLU A 126 -22.26 -17.10 -10.04
C GLU A 126 -22.31 -15.85 -9.16
N ILE A 127 -23.24 -15.79 -8.21
CA ILE A 127 -23.36 -14.67 -7.27
C ILE A 127 -22.12 -14.57 -6.35
N MET A 128 -21.61 -15.69 -5.84
CA MET A 128 -20.42 -15.72 -4.98
C MET A 128 -19.13 -15.37 -5.75
N GLU A 129 -19.06 -15.66 -7.05
CA GLU A 129 -17.96 -15.17 -7.90
C GLU A 129 -18.07 -13.66 -8.09
N TRP A 130 -19.25 -13.18 -8.48
CA TRP A 130 -19.53 -11.76 -8.68
C TRP A 130 -19.26 -10.92 -7.43
N SER A 131 -19.58 -11.45 -6.25
CA SER A 131 -19.38 -10.71 -5.00
C SER A 131 -17.91 -10.40 -4.72
N LYS A 132 -16.95 -11.15 -5.27
CA LYS A 132 -15.51 -10.88 -5.11
C LYS A 132 -15.11 -9.52 -5.70
N THR A 133 -15.75 -9.08 -6.78
CA THR A 133 -15.41 -7.81 -7.46
C THR A 133 -16.44 -6.71 -7.26
N HIS A 134 -17.65 -7.05 -6.83
CA HIS A 134 -18.77 -6.09 -6.72
C HIS A 134 -19.25 -5.84 -5.29
N VAL A 135 -18.77 -6.62 -4.31
CA VAL A 135 -19.14 -6.46 -2.90
C VAL A 135 -17.89 -6.36 -2.04
N HIS A 136 -17.75 -5.29 -1.25
CA HIS A 136 -16.55 -5.09 -0.44
C HIS A 136 -16.35 -6.19 0.63
N SER A 137 -17.40 -6.49 1.42
CA SER A 137 -17.36 -7.57 2.42
C SER A 137 -18.63 -8.42 2.43
N THR A 138 -18.48 -9.75 2.42
CA THR A 138 -19.57 -10.72 2.39
C THR A 138 -19.66 -11.52 3.69
N PHE A 139 -20.84 -11.53 4.31
CA PHE A 139 -21.15 -12.20 5.56
C PHE A 139 -22.08 -13.39 5.33
N HIS A 140 -21.59 -14.59 5.57
CA HIS A 140 -22.30 -15.84 5.31
C HIS A 140 -22.84 -16.43 6.62
N ILE A 141 -24.07 -16.94 6.59
CA ILE A 141 -24.77 -17.45 7.77
C ILE A 141 -25.16 -18.92 7.58
N CYS A 142 -24.88 -19.76 8.57
CA CYS A 142 -25.27 -21.18 8.67
C CYS A 142 -24.95 -21.99 7.39
N TRP A 143 -25.96 -22.47 6.66
CA TRP A 143 -25.73 -23.21 5.41
C TRP A 143 -25.03 -22.33 4.35
N GLY A 144 -25.34 -21.03 4.28
CA GLY A 144 -24.63 -20.10 3.40
C GLY A 144 -23.14 -19.99 3.76
N ALA A 145 -22.79 -20.13 5.04
CA ALA A 145 -21.40 -20.18 5.48
C ALA A 145 -20.71 -21.47 5.02
N GLN A 146 -21.39 -22.61 5.10
CA GLN A 146 -20.85 -23.89 4.60
C GLN A 146 -20.72 -23.88 3.08
N ALA A 147 -21.71 -23.34 2.36
CA ALA A 147 -21.68 -23.16 0.91
C ALA A 147 -20.51 -22.26 0.47
N GLY A 148 -20.30 -21.12 1.15
CA GLY A 148 -19.19 -20.23 0.88
C GLY A 148 -17.83 -20.86 1.16
N LEU A 149 -17.68 -21.59 2.29
CA LEU A 149 -16.45 -22.33 2.59
C LEU A 149 -16.15 -23.41 1.54
N TYR A 150 -17.17 -24.11 1.08
CA TYR A 150 -17.04 -25.11 0.02
C TYR A 150 -16.64 -24.47 -1.31
N TYR A 151 -17.34 -23.44 -1.75
CA TYR A 151 -17.11 -22.79 -3.04
C TYR A 151 -15.75 -22.08 -3.12
N HIS A 152 -15.37 -21.33 -2.07
CA HIS A 152 -14.15 -20.53 -2.09
C HIS A 152 -12.89 -21.33 -1.72
N TYR A 153 -13.03 -22.36 -0.87
CA TYR A 153 -11.90 -23.04 -0.26
C TYR A 153 -11.92 -24.57 -0.37
N GLY A 154 -12.97 -25.14 -0.98
CA GLY A 154 -13.11 -26.60 -1.13
C GLY A 154 -13.37 -27.34 0.17
N ILE A 155 -13.82 -26.66 1.23
CA ILE A 155 -14.08 -27.27 2.53
C ILE A 155 -15.49 -27.86 2.53
N ASP A 156 -15.56 -29.19 2.55
CA ASP A 156 -16.82 -29.92 2.50
C ASP A 156 -17.55 -29.95 3.84
N LYS A 157 -18.88 -30.11 3.77
CA LYS A 157 -19.73 -30.28 4.94
C LYS A 157 -19.77 -31.74 5.38
N LYS A 158 -19.93 -31.95 6.68
CA LYS A 158 -20.02 -33.28 7.30
C LYS A 158 -21.34 -33.42 8.02
N ARG A 159 -22.02 -34.54 7.79
CA ARG A 159 -23.29 -34.84 8.43
C ARG A 159 -23.09 -35.19 9.89
N LEU A 160 -23.86 -34.53 10.76
CA LEU A 160 -23.87 -34.82 12.19
C LEU A 160 -24.70 -36.09 12.47
N PRO A 161 -24.33 -36.90 13.48
CA PRO A 161 -25.12 -38.07 13.88
C PRO A 161 -26.55 -37.72 14.31
N LYS A 162 -26.74 -36.50 14.83
CA LYS A 162 -28.04 -35.95 15.22
C LYS A 162 -28.09 -34.44 14.92
N LYS A 163 -29.30 -33.90 14.72
CA LYS A 163 -29.49 -32.45 14.52
C LYS A 163 -28.95 -31.69 15.73
N LEU A 164 -28.10 -30.71 15.49
CA LEU A 164 -27.64 -29.76 16.50
C LEU A 164 -28.70 -28.66 16.62
N SER A 165 -29.46 -28.66 17.71
CA SER A 165 -30.55 -27.71 17.97
C SER A 165 -30.46 -27.22 19.41
N GLY A 166 -30.27 -25.91 19.62
CA GLY A 166 -30.10 -25.33 20.95
C GLY A 166 -29.25 -24.07 20.96
N VAL A 167 -28.82 -23.66 22.14
CA VAL A 167 -27.98 -22.48 22.38
C VAL A 167 -26.67 -22.91 23.03
N PHE A 168 -25.57 -22.83 22.29
CA PHE A 168 -24.30 -23.43 22.70
C PHE A 168 -23.29 -22.37 23.13
N LYS A 169 -22.45 -22.73 24.10
CA LYS A 169 -21.35 -21.89 24.58
C LYS A 169 -20.18 -21.93 23.60
N HIS A 170 -19.68 -20.77 23.22
CA HIS A 170 -18.58 -20.56 22.29
C HIS A 170 -17.46 -19.80 22.99
N THR A 171 -16.23 -20.03 22.52
CA THR A 171 -15.02 -19.34 22.98
C THR A 171 -14.26 -18.76 21.79
N LEU A 172 -13.44 -17.75 22.06
CA LEU A 172 -12.57 -17.13 21.06
C LEU A 172 -11.23 -17.88 20.98
N LYS A 173 -10.86 -18.32 19.78
CA LYS A 173 -9.50 -18.78 19.47
C LYS A 173 -8.56 -17.59 19.31
N THR A 174 -9.08 -16.51 18.72
CA THR A 174 -8.32 -15.28 18.41
C THR A 174 -8.88 -14.09 19.18
N LYS A 175 -8.36 -13.84 20.39
CA LYS A 175 -8.88 -12.81 21.34
C LYS A 175 -8.82 -11.36 20.84
N ARG A 176 -7.99 -11.06 19.83
CA ARG A 176 -7.76 -9.69 19.33
C ARG A 176 -8.52 -9.35 18.06
N SER A 177 -9.39 -10.24 17.56
CA SER A 177 -10.15 -9.96 16.33
C SER A 177 -11.14 -8.81 16.52
N MET A 178 -11.12 -7.83 15.60
CA MET A 178 -12.04 -6.69 15.60
C MET A 178 -13.51 -7.11 15.46
N LEU A 179 -13.77 -8.27 14.84
CA LEU A 179 -15.11 -8.83 14.69
C LEU A 179 -15.77 -9.18 16.04
N PHE A 180 -14.95 -9.56 17.02
CA PHE A 180 -15.39 -9.95 18.36
C PHE A 180 -15.11 -8.86 19.41
N ARG A 181 -14.87 -7.63 18.98
CA ARG A 181 -14.65 -6.52 19.91
C ARG A 181 -15.86 -6.34 20.84
N GLY A 182 -15.60 -6.28 22.14
CA GLY A 182 -16.61 -6.11 23.18
C GLY A 182 -17.37 -7.40 23.54
N PHE A 183 -16.99 -8.54 22.98
CA PHE A 183 -17.51 -9.84 23.43
C PHE A 183 -16.91 -10.23 24.78
N ASP A 184 -17.71 -10.99 25.53
CA ASP A 184 -17.21 -11.78 26.64
C ASP A 184 -16.31 -12.93 26.12
N ASP A 185 -15.37 -13.39 26.95
CA ASP A 185 -14.48 -14.53 26.62
C ASP A 185 -15.28 -15.81 26.28
N GLU A 186 -16.46 -15.95 26.89
CA GLU A 186 -17.45 -16.99 26.61
C GLU A 186 -18.79 -16.36 26.24
N PHE A 187 -19.42 -16.82 25.17
CA PHE A 187 -20.71 -16.31 24.73
C PHE A 187 -21.59 -17.42 24.15
N TYR A 188 -22.89 -17.16 24.05
CA TYR A 188 -23.88 -18.16 23.66
C TYR A 188 -24.44 -17.87 22.27
N VAL A 189 -24.60 -18.91 21.44
CA VAL A 189 -25.13 -18.76 20.08
C VAL A 189 -26.13 -19.87 19.75
N PRO A 190 -27.31 -19.54 19.18
CA PRO A 190 -28.24 -20.52 18.63
C PRO A 190 -27.64 -21.31 17.47
N GLN A 191 -27.88 -22.61 17.47
CA GLN A 191 -27.54 -23.53 16.38
C GLN A 191 -28.80 -24.30 15.99
N SER A 192 -29.03 -24.47 14.68
CA SER A 192 -30.06 -25.35 14.12
C SER A 192 -29.56 -25.90 12.79
N ARG A 193 -28.87 -27.05 12.82
CA ARG A 193 -28.24 -27.65 11.62
C ARG A 193 -28.04 -29.15 11.72
N ASN A 194 -28.07 -29.83 10.58
CA ASN A 194 -27.73 -31.26 10.48
C ASN A 194 -26.31 -31.54 9.99
N THR A 195 -25.57 -30.49 9.61
CA THR A 195 -24.20 -30.59 9.09
C THR A 195 -23.26 -29.60 9.78
N THR A 196 -21.97 -29.87 9.72
CA THR A 196 -20.88 -29.03 10.25
C THR A 196 -19.71 -29.01 9.26
N VAL A 197 -18.69 -28.22 9.56
CA VAL A 197 -17.35 -28.31 8.96
C VAL A 197 -16.35 -28.72 10.03
N ASP A 198 -15.24 -29.33 9.63
CA ASP A 198 -14.20 -29.76 10.56
C ASP A 198 -13.18 -28.65 10.81
N GLU A 199 -12.80 -28.50 12.08
CA GLU A 199 -11.81 -27.53 12.53
C GLU A 199 -10.45 -27.74 11.86
N GLU A 200 -10.01 -29.00 11.75
CA GLU A 200 -8.73 -29.34 11.10
C GLU A 200 -8.69 -28.97 9.62
N ASP A 201 -9.81 -29.09 8.90
CA ASP A 201 -9.87 -28.75 7.48
C ASP A 201 -9.72 -27.24 7.28
N ILE A 202 -10.27 -26.43 8.20
CA ILE A 202 -10.07 -24.97 8.21
C ILE A 202 -8.62 -24.61 8.54
N GLU A 203 -8.05 -25.20 9.59
CA GLU A 203 -6.67 -24.90 10.01
C GLU A 203 -5.62 -25.27 8.96
N LYS A 204 -5.90 -26.28 8.11
CA LYS A 204 -5.03 -26.70 7.00
C LYS A 204 -5.21 -25.86 5.73
N THR A 205 -6.27 -25.07 5.63
CA THR A 205 -6.61 -24.30 4.43
C THR A 205 -6.00 -22.90 4.50
N PRO A 206 -5.09 -22.52 3.59
CA PRO A 206 -4.51 -21.18 3.57
C PRO A 206 -5.52 -20.13 3.12
N GLY A 207 -5.35 -18.88 3.57
CA GLY A 207 -6.21 -17.76 3.16
C GLY A 207 -7.43 -17.54 4.06
N ILE A 208 -7.60 -18.35 5.11
CA ILE A 208 -8.65 -18.22 6.11
C ILE A 208 -8.12 -18.43 7.52
N THR A 209 -8.79 -17.80 8.49
CA THR A 209 -8.45 -17.86 9.90
C THR A 209 -9.69 -18.25 10.72
N LEU A 210 -9.55 -19.27 11.57
CA LEU A 210 -10.56 -19.67 12.56
C LEU A 210 -10.56 -18.70 13.75
N LEU A 211 -11.71 -18.10 14.06
CA LEU A 211 -11.83 -17.09 15.11
C LEU A 211 -12.49 -17.62 16.38
N SER A 212 -13.47 -18.51 16.24
CA SER A 212 -14.28 -19.00 17.36
C SER A 212 -14.85 -20.39 17.13
N THR A 213 -14.89 -21.16 18.22
CA THR A 213 -15.33 -22.56 18.28
C THR A 213 -16.22 -22.79 19.50
N SER A 214 -16.95 -23.90 19.50
CA SER A 214 -17.67 -24.45 20.66
C SER A 214 -17.29 -25.91 20.84
N GLU A 215 -17.13 -26.36 22.08
CA GLU A 215 -16.87 -27.76 22.40
C GLU A 215 -18.01 -28.68 21.92
N GLU A 216 -19.25 -28.24 22.06
CA GLU A 216 -20.45 -28.99 21.64
C GLU A 216 -20.92 -28.59 20.23
N GLY A 217 -20.80 -27.31 19.89
CA GLY A 217 -21.29 -26.74 18.64
C GLY A 217 -20.33 -26.84 17.46
N GLY A 218 -19.04 -27.10 17.70
CA GLY A 218 -17.99 -27.13 16.68
C GLY A 218 -17.57 -25.72 16.20
N VAL A 219 -17.11 -25.63 14.96
CA VAL A 219 -16.70 -24.36 14.32
C VAL A 219 -17.85 -23.37 14.32
N PHE A 220 -17.59 -22.13 14.73
CA PHE A 220 -18.58 -21.05 14.73
C PHE A 220 -18.26 -19.93 13.76
N CYS A 221 -17.04 -19.38 13.81
CA CYS A 221 -16.69 -18.21 13.01
C CYS A 221 -15.31 -18.36 12.37
N VAL A 222 -15.27 -18.17 11.05
CA VAL A 222 -14.08 -18.16 10.22
C VAL A 222 -14.09 -16.85 9.41
N LYS A 223 -12.92 -16.30 9.10
CA LYS A 223 -12.80 -15.16 8.18
C LYS A 223 -11.73 -15.44 7.13
N SER A 224 -11.80 -14.78 5.98
CA SER A 224 -10.68 -14.72 5.04
C SER A 224 -9.55 -13.82 5.57
N ASP A 225 -8.33 -14.06 5.11
CA ASP A 225 -7.16 -13.28 5.53
C ASP A 225 -7.20 -11.84 4.99
N ASN A 226 -7.87 -11.62 3.85
CA ASN A 226 -8.14 -10.29 3.29
C ASN A 226 -9.35 -9.58 3.94
N ASP A 227 -9.98 -10.17 4.97
CA ASP A 227 -11.12 -9.60 5.70
C ASP A 227 -12.41 -9.37 4.89
N ARG A 228 -12.45 -9.83 3.63
CA ARG A 228 -13.61 -9.65 2.73
C ARG A 228 -14.69 -10.72 2.86
N GLN A 229 -14.41 -11.84 3.52
CA GLN A 229 -15.36 -12.93 3.67
C GLN A 229 -15.42 -13.39 5.13
N ILE A 230 -16.64 -13.42 5.68
CA ILE A 230 -16.89 -13.87 7.05
C ILE A 230 -17.89 -15.01 6.98
N PHE A 231 -17.58 -16.11 7.66
CA PHE A 231 -18.37 -17.34 7.67
C PHE A 231 -18.81 -17.64 9.09
N VAL A 232 -20.10 -17.42 9.38
CA VAL A 232 -20.71 -17.64 10.68
C VAL A 232 -21.66 -18.83 10.56
N THR A 233 -21.29 -19.96 11.14
CA THR A 233 -22.02 -21.21 10.95
C THR A 233 -23.25 -21.34 11.87
N GLY A 234 -23.40 -20.44 12.85
CA GLY A 234 -24.56 -20.36 13.76
C GLY A 234 -25.49 -19.19 13.47
N HIS A 235 -26.49 -19.00 14.33
CA HIS A 235 -27.59 -18.06 14.11
C HIS A 235 -27.70 -17.00 15.22
N THR A 236 -26.83 -15.99 15.17
CA THR A 236 -26.85 -14.89 16.16
C THR A 236 -28.01 -13.91 15.94
N GLU A 237 -28.62 -13.91 14.77
CA GLU A 237 -29.76 -13.10 14.34
C GLU A 237 -31.11 -13.61 14.85
N TYR A 238 -31.20 -14.88 15.27
CA TYR A 238 -32.47 -15.52 15.63
C TYR A 238 -33.23 -14.79 16.73
N ASP A 239 -34.54 -14.67 16.53
CA ASP A 239 -35.46 -14.21 17.55
C ASP A 239 -35.66 -15.26 18.65
N TRP A 240 -36.13 -14.77 19.80
CA TRP A 240 -36.33 -15.57 21.01
C TRP A 240 -37.20 -16.81 20.79
N ASN A 241 -38.11 -16.80 19.81
CA ASN A 241 -39.06 -17.87 19.51
C ASN A 241 -38.73 -18.65 18.23
N THR A 242 -37.59 -18.42 17.59
CA THR A 242 -37.27 -19.08 16.30
C THR A 242 -37.12 -20.60 16.50
N LEU A 243 -36.26 -21.03 17.43
CA LEU A 243 -36.11 -22.45 17.77
C LEU A 243 -37.39 -23.04 18.37
N LEU A 244 -38.19 -22.25 19.11
CA LEU A 244 -39.51 -22.67 19.60
C LEU A 244 -40.46 -23.00 18.46
N LYS A 245 -40.54 -22.15 17.42
CA LYS A 245 -41.39 -22.40 16.24
C LYS A 245 -40.94 -23.68 15.52
N GLU A 246 -39.63 -23.88 15.34
CA GLU A 246 -39.09 -25.10 14.73
C GLU A 246 -39.42 -26.35 15.55
N TYR A 247 -39.15 -26.32 16.86
CA TYR A 247 -39.43 -27.43 17.77
C TYR A 247 -40.92 -27.79 17.79
N MET A 248 -41.81 -26.78 17.90
CA MET A 248 -43.25 -27.01 17.92
C MET A 248 -43.77 -27.52 16.57
N ARG A 249 -43.23 -27.03 15.45
CA ARG A 249 -43.56 -27.55 14.12
C ARG A 249 -43.24 -29.05 14.03
N ASP A 250 -42.03 -29.44 14.44
CA ASP A 250 -41.56 -30.83 14.34
C ASP A 250 -42.30 -31.74 15.34
N LYS A 251 -42.60 -31.24 16.55
CA LYS A 251 -43.42 -31.93 17.56
C LYS A 251 -44.85 -32.16 17.06
N ASN A 252 -45.48 -31.14 16.47
CA ASN A 252 -46.83 -31.23 15.91
C ASN A 252 -46.89 -32.10 14.65
N ALA A 253 -45.79 -32.20 13.90
CA ALA A 253 -45.64 -33.13 12.78
C ALA A 253 -45.41 -34.58 13.22
N GLY A 254 -45.28 -34.85 14.53
CA GLY A 254 -45.08 -36.19 15.07
C GLY A 254 -43.64 -36.72 14.95
N ILE A 255 -42.67 -35.84 14.69
CA ILE A 255 -41.25 -36.20 14.48
C ILE A 255 -40.53 -36.44 15.81
N ASN A 256 -41.16 -36.11 16.95
CA ASN A 256 -40.62 -36.24 18.31
C ASN A 256 -39.18 -35.66 18.43
N PRO A 257 -38.98 -34.37 18.12
CA PRO A 257 -37.66 -33.73 18.19
C PRO A 257 -37.11 -33.73 19.63
N GLU A 258 -35.78 -33.75 19.77
CA GLU A 258 -35.12 -33.46 21.05
C GLU A 258 -35.42 -32.01 21.48
N ILE A 259 -35.56 -31.79 22.79
CA ILE A 259 -35.69 -30.43 23.34
C ILE A 259 -34.41 -29.65 23.01
N PRO A 260 -34.51 -28.42 22.44
CA PRO A 260 -33.33 -27.63 22.13
C PRO A 260 -32.49 -27.35 23.37
N VAL A 261 -31.20 -27.70 23.30
CA VAL A 261 -30.26 -27.65 24.43
C VAL A 261 -30.11 -26.20 24.93
N ASN A 262 -30.10 -25.99 26.25
CA ASN A 262 -29.88 -24.68 26.89
C ASN A 262 -30.86 -23.56 26.47
N TYR A 263 -32.03 -23.90 25.91
CA TYR A 263 -32.97 -22.92 25.38
C TYR A 263 -34.15 -22.64 26.34
N PHE A 264 -34.72 -23.71 26.91
CA PHE A 264 -35.79 -23.65 27.91
C PHE A 264 -35.21 -23.71 29.33
N PRO A 265 -35.76 -22.96 30.31
CA PRO A 265 -35.37 -23.10 31.71
C PRO A 265 -35.64 -24.53 32.21
N ASP A 266 -34.61 -25.18 32.75
CA ASP A 266 -34.66 -26.55 33.28
C ASP A 266 -35.11 -27.61 32.25
N ASP A 267 -34.86 -27.36 30.95
CA ASP A 267 -35.30 -28.18 29.81
C ASP A 267 -36.83 -28.43 29.77
N ASP A 268 -37.62 -27.49 30.31
CA ASP A 268 -39.08 -27.55 30.36
C ASP A 268 -39.71 -26.74 29.21
N ASP A 269 -40.19 -27.45 28.19
CA ASP A 269 -40.79 -26.86 26.98
C ASP A 269 -42.16 -26.17 27.20
N SER A 270 -42.68 -26.18 28.43
CA SER A 270 -43.84 -25.38 28.85
C SER A 270 -43.46 -23.96 29.30
N LYS A 271 -42.17 -23.70 29.58
CA LYS A 271 -41.67 -22.40 30.00
C LYS A 271 -41.25 -21.55 28.80
N THR A 272 -41.24 -20.24 28.98
CA THR A 272 -40.75 -19.31 27.94
C THR A 272 -39.22 -19.41 27.79
N PRO A 273 -38.68 -19.49 26.55
CA PRO A 273 -37.24 -19.50 26.31
C PRO A 273 -36.51 -18.28 26.86
N VAL A 274 -35.26 -18.46 27.29
CA VAL A 274 -34.41 -17.37 27.80
C VAL A 274 -33.36 -16.99 26.77
N VAL A 275 -33.36 -15.72 26.36
CA VAL A 275 -32.41 -15.21 25.36
C VAL A 275 -31.07 -14.87 26.00
N ARG A 276 -30.01 -15.58 25.59
CA ARG A 276 -28.62 -15.37 26.06
C ARG A 276 -27.64 -14.88 25.00
N TRP A 277 -28.09 -14.68 23.75
CA TRP A 277 -27.22 -14.39 22.60
C TRP A 277 -27.43 -13.01 21.98
N ARG A 278 -28.47 -12.28 22.38
CA ARG A 278 -28.86 -11.02 21.71
C ARG A 278 -27.78 -9.94 21.76
N SER A 279 -27.06 -9.84 22.86
CA SER A 279 -25.92 -8.92 23.00
C SER A 279 -24.80 -9.28 22.02
N SER A 280 -24.37 -10.54 22.03
CA SER A 280 -23.35 -11.06 21.13
C SER A 280 -23.73 -10.91 19.66
N GLY A 281 -24.98 -11.21 19.29
CA GLY A 281 -25.47 -11.01 17.93
C GLY A 281 -25.44 -9.54 17.51
N SER A 282 -25.95 -8.65 18.35
CA SER A 282 -25.91 -7.21 18.05
C SER A 282 -24.48 -6.69 17.90
N LEU A 283 -23.54 -7.16 18.74
CA LEU A 283 -22.13 -6.79 18.64
C LEU A 283 -21.48 -7.34 17.37
N LEU A 284 -21.78 -8.59 16.98
CA LEU A 284 -21.20 -9.22 15.79
C LEU A 284 -21.50 -8.41 14.52
N PHE A 285 -22.79 -8.12 14.29
CA PHE A 285 -23.22 -7.38 13.12
C PHE A 285 -22.75 -5.92 13.16
N SER A 286 -22.75 -5.30 14.34
CA SER A 286 -22.24 -3.92 14.50
C SER A 286 -20.73 -3.84 14.24
N ASN A 287 -19.96 -4.82 14.70
CA ASN A 287 -18.52 -4.90 14.45
C ASN A 287 -18.22 -5.19 12.98
N TRP A 288 -18.95 -6.12 12.35
CA TRP A 288 -18.85 -6.36 10.92
C TRP A 288 -19.11 -5.08 10.12
N LEU A 289 -20.28 -4.47 10.31
CA LEU A 289 -20.69 -3.28 9.57
C LEU A 289 -19.74 -2.11 9.79
N ASN A 290 -19.14 -1.98 10.97
CA ASN A 290 -18.24 -0.88 11.27
C ASN A 290 -16.81 -1.11 10.75
N TYR A 291 -16.19 -2.25 11.05
CA TYR A 291 -14.76 -2.45 10.77
C TYR A 291 -14.48 -3.14 9.44
N PHE A 292 -15.41 -3.95 8.95
CA PHE A 292 -15.22 -4.75 7.75
C PHE A 292 -16.02 -4.20 6.56
N VAL A 293 -16.88 -3.22 6.81
CA VAL A 293 -17.62 -2.49 5.78
C VAL A 293 -17.31 -0.99 5.88
N TYR A 294 -17.91 -0.26 6.82
CA TYR A 294 -17.85 1.21 6.86
C TYR A 294 -16.45 1.81 6.82
N GLN A 295 -15.51 1.26 7.59
CA GLN A 295 -14.16 1.83 7.71
C GLN A 295 -13.20 1.37 6.62
N SER A 296 -13.50 0.25 5.95
CA SER A 296 -12.61 -0.37 4.98
C SER A 296 -13.07 -0.21 3.54
N THR A 297 -14.36 0.04 3.27
CA THR A 297 -14.84 0.25 1.90
C THR A 297 -14.29 1.57 1.34
N PRO A 298 -13.78 1.58 0.09
CA PRO A 298 -13.39 2.82 -0.57
C PRO A 298 -14.59 3.75 -0.75
N TYR A 299 -14.32 5.07 -0.74
CA TYR A 299 -15.37 6.06 -0.97
C TYR A 299 -16.01 5.88 -2.36
N ASP A 300 -15.17 5.71 -3.40
CA ASP A 300 -15.61 5.26 -4.73
C ASP A 300 -15.71 3.75 -4.74
N ILE A 301 -16.96 3.26 -4.65
CA ILE A 301 -17.29 1.85 -4.52
C ILE A 301 -16.89 1.02 -5.76
N LYS A 302 -16.64 1.65 -6.91
CA LYS A 302 -16.16 0.94 -8.12
C LYS A 302 -14.71 0.50 -8.01
N LEU A 303 -13.98 0.98 -7.00
CA LEU A 303 -12.62 0.55 -6.75
C LEU A 303 -12.51 -0.86 -6.16
N ILE A 304 -13.63 -1.48 -5.73
CA ILE A 304 -13.67 -2.86 -5.21
C ILE A 304 -13.09 -3.87 -6.21
N GLU A 305 -13.28 -3.67 -7.52
CA GLU A 305 -12.68 -4.53 -8.56
C GLU A 305 -11.16 -4.61 -8.49
N ASN A 306 -10.54 -3.57 -7.93
CA ASN A 306 -9.08 -3.41 -7.89
C ASN A 306 -8.47 -3.74 -6.52
N GLU A 307 -9.29 -4.05 -5.50
CA GLU A 307 -8.83 -4.25 -4.11
C GLU A 307 -8.44 -5.71 -3.77
N ASP A 308 -8.86 -6.69 -4.57
CA ASP A 308 -8.66 -8.13 -4.28
C ASP A 308 -7.22 -8.65 -4.46
N LEU A 309 -6.23 -7.77 -4.51
CA LEU A 309 -4.82 -8.11 -4.73
C LEU A 309 -3.95 -8.11 -3.46
N ALA A 310 -4.54 -7.98 -2.27
CA ALA A 310 -3.79 -7.82 -1.02
C ALA A 310 -2.93 -9.03 -0.58
N PRO A 311 -3.23 -10.30 -0.93
CA PRO A 311 -2.26 -11.40 -0.75
C PRO A 311 -1.45 -11.72 -2.02
N ALA A 312 -1.73 -11.05 -3.14
CA ALA A 312 -1.19 -11.39 -4.45
C ALA A 312 -0.05 -10.47 -4.92
N LEU A 313 0.88 -10.12 -4.02
CA LEU A 313 2.18 -9.57 -4.42
C LEU A 313 3.09 -10.58 -5.15
N ARG A 314 2.52 -11.71 -5.59
CA ARG A 314 3.10 -12.55 -6.63
C ARG A 314 2.11 -12.68 -7.79
N ASN A 315 2.38 -11.89 -8.84
CA ASN A 315 2.12 -12.20 -10.24
C ASN A 315 0.66 -12.27 -10.74
N LYS A 316 -0.09 -11.15 -10.71
CA LYS A 316 -1.27 -10.96 -11.60
C LYS A 316 -1.42 -9.52 -12.10
N SER A 317 -0.34 -8.84 -12.45
CA SER A 317 -0.45 -7.69 -13.35
C SER A 317 -0.66 -8.23 -14.76
N GLU A 318 -1.62 -7.69 -15.50
CA GLU A 318 -1.81 -7.97 -16.93
C GLU A 318 -0.91 -7.07 -17.80
N LEU A 319 -0.55 -5.91 -17.26
CA LEU A 319 0.34 -4.93 -17.86
C LEU A 319 1.30 -4.31 -16.84
N THR A 320 2.58 -4.67 -16.97
CA THR A 320 3.69 -4.19 -16.15
C THR A 320 4.65 -3.37 -17.01
N VAL A 321 5.11 -2.24 -16.47
CA VAL A 321 6.25 -1.50 -17.00
C VAL A 321 7.47 -1.81 -16.16
N SER A 322 8.58 -2.20 -16.78
CA SER A 322 9.82 -2.56 -16.08
C SER A 322 10.94 -1.59 -16.46
N LYS A 323 11.45 -0.84 -15.49
CA LYS A 323 12.63 0.01 -15.67
C LYS A 323 13.86 -0.67 -15.11
N PHE A 324 14.95 -0.69 -15.86
CA PHE A 324 16.25 -1.23 -15.43
C PHE A 324 17.27 -0.11 -15.24
N GLY A 325 17.84 -0.01 -14.03
CA GLY A 325 18.90 0.94 -13.72
C GLY A 325 20.27 0.56 -14.32
N GLY A 326 21.20 1.51 -14.37
CA GLY A 326 22.50 1.28 -15.02
C GLY A 326 23.32 0.16 -14.39
N SER A 327 23.25 -0.05 -13.06
CA SER A 327 23.90 -1.19 -12.43
C SER A 327 23.32 -2.52 -12.90
N SER A 328 22.03 -2.59 -13.21
CA SER A 328 21.39 -3.78 -13.79
C SER A 328 21.75 -4.04 -15.26
N LEU A 329 22.47 -3.11 -15.90
CA LEU A 329 22.81 -3.14 -17.32
C LEU A 329 24.31 -2.94 -17.57
N ALA A 330 25.13 -3.07 -16.53
CA ALA A 330 26.55 -2.72 -16.61
C ALA A 330 27.33 -3.65 -17.57
N THR A 331 27.10 -4.97 -17.50
CA THR A 331 27.78 -5.99 -18.33
C THR A 331 26.80 -6.67 -19.29
N ALA A 332 27.31 -7.37 -20.31
CA ALA A 332 26.49 -8.21 -21.20
C ALA A 332 25.72 -9.30 -20.43
N GLU A 333 26.33 -9.90 -19.40
CA GLU A 333 25.64 -10.86 -18.52
C GLU A 333 24.46 -10.23 -17.79
N ARG A 334 24.62 -9.02 -17.24
CA ARG A 334 23.54 -8.32 -16.54
C ARG A 334 22.40 -7.94 -17.49
N ILE A 335 22.72 -7.52 -18.72
CA ILE A 335 21.71 -7.27 -19.76
C ILE A 335 20.95 -8.56 -20.11
N LYS A 336 21.65 -9.70 -20.26
CA LYS A 336 20.99 -11.00 -20.48
C LYS A 336 20.06 -11.38 -19.31
N ASN A 337 20.52 -11.21 -18.07
CA ASN A 337 19.70 -11.46 -16.87
C ASN A 337 18.46 -10.55 -16.83
N ALA A 338 18.62 -9.26 -17.15
CA ALA A 338 17.49 -8.32 -17.25
C ALA A 338 16.50 -8.77 -18.35
N ALA A 339 16.99 -9.22 -19.50
CA ALA A 339 16.15 -9.72 -20.57
C ALA A 339 15.40 -10.99 -20.16
N ASP A 340 16.05 -11.91 -19.44
CA ASP A 340 15.42 -13.12 -18.92
C ASP A 340 14.35 -12.79 -17.87
N VAL A 341 14.61 -11.83 -16.99
CA VAL A 341 13.59 -11.28 -16.08
C VAL A 341 12.39 -10.81 -16.88
N VAL A 342 12.55 -10.01 -17.93
CA VAL A 342 11.41 -9.57 -18.76
C VAL A 342 10.64 -10.77 -19.33
N ARG A 343 11.34 -11.75 -19.93
CA ARG A 343 10.72 -12.94 -20.55
C ARG A 343 9.95 -13.84 -19.59
N GLN A 344 10.34 -13.88 -18.31
CA GLN A 344 9.67 -14.70 -17.29
C GLN A 344 8.23 -14.25 -16.99
N ASN A 345 7.87 -13.01 -17.32
CA ASN A 345 6.51 -12.50 -17.10
C ASN A 345 6.00 -11.76 -18.33
N LYS A 346 5.03 -12.36 -19.03
CA LYS A 346 4.39 -11.79 -20.23
C LYS A 346 3.68 -10.45 -20.01
N ALA A 347 3.40 -10.07 -18.75
CA ALA A 347 2.87 -8.76 -18.42
C ALA A 347 3.88 -7.64 -18.67
N ARG A 348 5.19 -7.93 -18.68
CA ARG A 348 6.27 -6.96 -18.88
C ARG A 348 6.38 -6.56 -20.36
N ARG A 349 5.44 -5.71 -20.80
CA ARG A 349 5.31 -5.29 -22.20
C ARG A 349 6.15 -4.07 -22.54
N TYR A 350 6.32 -3.15 -21.60
CA TYR A 350 7.09 -1.93 -21.83
C TYR A 350 8.29 -1.89 -20.91
N VAL A 351 9.47 -1.72 -21.51
CA VAL A 351 10.75 -1.72 -20.82
C VAL A 351 11.41 -0.35 -20.97
N VAL A 352 11.97 0.16 -19.88
CA VAL A 352 12.76 1.40 -19.90
C VAL A 352 14.17 1.11 -19.41
N VAL A 353 15.19 1.59 -20.11
CA VAL A 353 16.60 1.32 -19.75
C VAL A 353 17.39 2.60 -19.48
N SER A 354 18.33 2.49 -18.54
CA SER A 354 19.40 3.47 -18.32
C SER A 354 20.65 3.14 -19.16
N ALA A 355 21.60 4.07 -19.26
CA ALA A 355 22.94 3.77 -19.77
C ALA A 355 23.66 2.75 -18.86
N PRO A 356 24.68 2.03 -19.37
CA PRO A 356 25.42 1.05 -18.58
C PRO A 356 26.14 1.70 -17.40
N GLY A 357 26.00 1.07 -16.23
CA GLY A 357 26.71 1.45 -15.02
C GLY A 357 28.20 1.06 -15.07
N ILE A 358 28.93 1.38 -14.00
CA ILE A 358 30.32 0.95 -13.83
C ILE A 358 30.37 -0.55 -13.47
N HIS A 359 31.32 -1.28 -14.06
CA HIS A 359 31.69 -2.64 -13.64
C HIS A 359 33.22 -2.83 -13.58
N ASP A 360 33.67 -3.85 -12.87
CA ASP A 360 35.06 -4.32 -12.87
C ASP A 360 36.12 -3.20 -12.67
N ASP A 361 37.07 -3.07 -13.60
CA ASP A 361 38.18 -2.11 -13.58
C ASP A 361 37.81 -0.72 -14.09
N GLU A 362 36.54 -0.50 -14.48
CA GLU A 362 36.12 0.79 -15.00
C GLU A 362 36.06 1.86 -13.90
N LYS A 363 36.59 3.04 -14.20
CA LYS A 363 36.63 4.16 -13.24
C LYS A 363 35.51 5.16 -13.39
N VAL A 364 34.81 5.15 -14.52
CA VAL A 364 33.88 6.22 -14.95
C VAL A 364 32.71 5.60 -15.70
N LYS A 365 31.48 6.10 -15.44
CA LYS A 365 30.26 5.68 -16.16
C LYS A 365 30.30 6.16 -17.61
N ILE A 366 29.57 5.47 -18.50
CA ILE A 366 29.44 5.91 -19.90
C ILE A 366 28.85 7.31 -20.01
N THR A 367 27.80 7.64 -19.25
CA THR A 367 27.20 8.98 -19.25
C THR A 367 28.20 10.06 -18.84
N ASP A 368 29.05 9.79 -17.85
CA ASP A 368 30.08 10.72 -17.39
C ASP A 368 31.21 10.86 -18.41
N LEU A 369 31.56 9.79 -19.14
CA LEU A 369 32.50 9.85 -20.26
C LEU A 369 31.98 10.74 -21.39
N LEU A 370 30.70 10.58 -21.76
CA LEU A 370 30.03 11.39 -22.79
C LEU A 370 29.92 12.86 -22.35
N LEU A 371 29.55 13.12 -21.09
CA LEU A 371 29.54 14.47 -20.53
C LEU A 371 30.95 15.09 -20.55
N SER A 372 31.94 14.33 -20.12
CA SER A 372 33.33 14.77 -20.11
C SER A 372 33.87 15.05 -21.52
N ALA A 373 33.33 14.40 -22.56
CA ALA A 373 33.68 14.64 -23.95
C ALA A 373 33.14 15.99 -24.44
N HIS A 374 32.00 16.43 -23.91
CA HIS A 374 31.47 17.77 -24.15
C HIS A 374 32.27 18.84 -23.39
N ASP A 375 32.49 18.63 -22.10
CA ASP A 375 33.11 19.64 -21.22
C ASP A 375 34.61 19.87 -21.51
N ASN A 376 35.28 18.91 -22.17
CA ASN A 376 36.72 18.98 -22.45
C ASN A 376 37.01 18.71 -23.93
N PRO A 377 36.88 19.72 -24.80
CA PRO A 377 37.03 19.58 -26.25
C PRO A 377 38.36 18.94 -26.69
N GLU A 378 39.46 19.21 -25.98
CA GLU A 378 40.79 18.66 -26.27
C GLU A 378 40.86 17.13 -26.13
N SER A 379 39.95 16.54 -25.36
CA SER A 379 39.89 15.09 -25.09
C SER A 379 38.63 14.44 -25.64
N CYS A 380 37.86 15.17 -26.45
CA CYS A 380 36.55 14.73 -26.95
C CYS A 380 36.67 13.41 -27.73
N ASP A 381 37.52 13.38 -28.76
CA ASP A 381 37.69 12.21 -29.63
C ASP A 381 38.11 10.96 -28.84
N CYS A 382 39.10 11.09 -27.95
CA CYS A 382 39.58 9.99 -27.09
C CYS A 382 38.47 9.43 -26.18
N LYS A 383 37.61 10.29 -25.62
CA LYS A 383 36.49 9.87 -24.76
C LYS A 383 35.37 9.21 -25.57
N LEU A 384 35.08 9.70 -26.77
CA LEU A 384 34.10 9.09 -27.67
C LEU A 384 34.58 7.74 -28.19
N GLU A 385 35.87 7.61 -28.52
CA GLU A 385 36.49 6.32 -28.88
C GLU A 385 36.40 5.31 -27.73
N LEU A 386 36.65 5.75 -26.49
CA LEU A 386 36.51 4.88 -25.32
C LEU A 386 35.06 4.42 -25.10
N ALA A 387 34.08 5.33 -25.25
CA ALA A 387 32.67 4.97 -25.17
C ALA A 387 32.26 4.00 -26.29
N ASN A 388 32.71 4.24 -27.53
CA ASN A 388 32.50 3.34 -28.67
C ASN A 388 33.05 1.95 -28.36
N LYS A 389 34.31 1.87 -27.91
CA LYS A 389 34.96 0.61 -27.56
C LYS A 389 34.14 -0.20 -26.54
N ARG A 390 33.65 0.43 -25.47
CA ARG A 390 32.83 -0.25 -24.45
C ARG A 390 31.54 -0.80 -25.02
N PHE A 391 30.82 -0.03 -25.84
CA PHE A 391 29.60 -0.54 -26.48
C PHE A 391 29.87 -1.64 -27.51
N LYS A 392 31.01 -1.61 -28.21
CA LYS A 392 31.42 -2.70 -29.11
C LYS A 392 31.70 -3.99 -28.35
N GLU A 393 32.39 -3.89 -27.21
CA GLU A 393 32.64 -5.03 -26.32
C GLU A 393 31.31 -5.61 -25.82
N LEU A 394 30.39 -4.77 -25.35
CA LEU A 394 29.04 -5.19 -24.95
C LEU A 394 28.27 -5.87 -26.09
N ALA A 395 28.22 -5.24 -27.27
CA ALA A 395 27.51 -5.80 -28.43
C ALA A 395 28.09 -7.14 -28.86
N LEU A 396 29.41 -7.29 -28.85
CA LEU A 396 30.10 -8.54 -29.18
C LEU A 396 29.76 -9.64 -28.17
N GLU A 397 29.80 -9.36 -26.87
CA GLU A 397 29.48 -10.34 -25.81
C GLU A 397 28.00 -10.73 -25.77
N LEU A 398 27.12 -9.82 -26.24
CA LEU A 398 25.69 -10.06 -26.41
C LEU A 398 25.35 -10.84 -27.70
N ASP A 399 26.31 -11.07 -28.59
CA ASP A 399 26.08 -11.60 -29.95
C ASP A 399 25.06 -10.73 -30.73
N SER A 400 25.15 -9.41 -30.55
CA SER A 400 24.26 -8.41 -31.15
C SER A 400 24.65 -8.08 -32.59
N LYS A 401 23.67 -7.85 -33.45
CA LYS A 401 23.88 -7.40 -34.84
C LYS A 401 23.88 -5.88 -34.98
N VAL A 402 23.69 -5.15 -33.89
CA VAL A 402 23.70 -3.69 -33.88
C VAL A 402 25.09 -3.18 -34.28
N ASN A 403 25.15 -2.37 -35.33
CA ASN A 403 26.39 -1.80 -35.84
C ASN A 403 26.82 -0.57 -35.01
N ILE A 404 27.57 -0.81 -33.92
CA ILE A 404 27.99 0.24 -32.99
C ILE A 404 28.87 1.31 -33.67
N ASP A 405 29.74 0.92 -34.61
CA ASP A 405 30.61 1.88 -35.32
C ASP A 405 29.78 2.88 -36.13
N GLU A 406 28.82 2.39 -36.91
CA GLU A 406 27.91 3.25 -37.69
C GLU A 406 27.05 4.16 -36.81
N ILE A 407 26.60 3.67 -35.65
CA ILE A 407 25.88 4.50 -34.69
C ILE A 407 26.78 5.61 -34.15
N PHE A 408 28.03 5.31 -33.79
CA PHE A 408 28.97 6.31 -33.30
C PHE A 408 29.36 7.32 -34.38
N ASP A 409 29.53 6.91 -35.63
CA ASP A 409 29.79 7.81 -36.74
C ASP A 409 28.65 8.85 -36.89
N ASN A 410 27.40 8.40 -36.85
CA ASN A 410 26.22 9.27 -36.89
C ASN A 410 26.12 10.18 -35.65
N ILE A 411 26.48 9.67 -34.47
CA ILE A 411 26.52 10.46 -33.22
C ILE A 411 27.54 11.58 -33.35
N ILE A 412 28.75 11.27 -33.84
CA ILE A 412 29.83 12.25 -34.00
C ILE A 412 29.43 13.32 -35.02
N GLU A 413 28.86 12.93 -36.16
CA GLU A 413 28.39 13.89 -37.17
C GLU A 413 27.32 14.83 -36.61
N THR A 414 26.29 14.27 -35.97
CA THR A 414 25.19 15.06 -35.39
C THR A 414 25.68 15.97 -34.25
N TYR A 415 26.59 15.47 -33.41
CA TYR A 415 27.18 16.27 -32.34
C TYR A 415 28.04 17.41 -32.88
N LYS A 416 28.84 17.18 -33.94
CA LYS A 416 29.61 18.24 -34.60
C LYS A 416 28.71 19.31 -35.23
N ALA A 417 27.54 18.93 -35.72
CA ALA A 417 26.58 19.87 -36.29
C ALA A 417 25.83 20.69 -35.23
N THR A 418 25.51 20.09 -34.07
CA THR A 418 24.64 20.70 -33.06
C THR A 418 25.37 21.29 -31.87
N GLY A 419 26.53 20.74 -31.50
CA GLY A 419 27.25 21.05 -30.25
C GLY A 419 26.44 20.74 -28.98
N SER A 420 25.35 19.97 -29.09
CA SER A 420 24.40 19.80 -28.00
C SER A 420 24.92 18.84 -26.93
N ARG A 421 25.07 19.36 -25.71
CA ARG A 421 25.37 18.58 -24.51
C ARG A 421 24.34 17.47 -24.29
N ASP A 422 23.07 17.83 -24.33
CA ASP A 422 21.94 16.95 -24.03
C ASP A 422 21.81 15.83 -25.05
N TYR A 423 22.08 16.13 -26.33
CA TYR A 423 22.19 15.11 -27.37
C TYR A 423 23.27 14.10 -27.01
N LEU A 424 24.49 14.55 -26.70
CA LEU A 424 25.62 13.64 -26.49
C LEU A 424 25.43 12.73 -25.28
N ILE A 425 25.01 13.27 -24.14
CA ILE A 425 24.84 12.49 -22.90
C ILE A 425 23.69 11.48 -22.99
N SER A 426 22.66 11.75 -23.80
CA SER A 426 21.52 10.85 -24.00
C SER A 426 21.86 9.57 -24.76
N ARG A 427 23.01 9.54 -25.45
CA ARG A 427 23.36 8.43 -26.36
C ARG A 427 23.67 7.13 -25.61
N GLY A 428 24.04 7.21 -24.34
CA GLY A 428 24.25 6.01 -23.52
C GLY A 428 22.97 5.17 -23.40
N GLU A 429 21.86 5.80 -23.04
CA GLU A 429 20.53 5.19 -22.95
C GLU A 429 20.03 4.75 -24.33
N PHE A 430 20.23 5.58 -25.36
CA PHE A 430 19.83 5.28 -26.74
C PHE A 430 20.41 3.95 -27.24
N ILE A 431 21.74 3.76 -27.12
CA ILE A 431 22.40 2.54 -27.60
C ILE A 431 21.98 1.33 -26.75
N THR A 432 21.87 1.51 -25.42
CA THR A 432 21.46 0.43 -24.52
C THR A 432 20.05 -0.06 -24.83
N ALA A 433 19.14 0.85 -25.17
CA ALA A 433 17.77 0.51 -25.56
C ALA A 433 17.72 -0.29 -26.86
N GLN A 434 18.56 0.02 -27.85
CA GLN A 434 18.65 -0.77 -29.07
C GLN A 434 19.18 -2.19 -28.81
N LEU A 435 20.24 -2.31 -27.99
CA LEU A 435 20.79 -3.61 -27.60
C LEU A 435 19.74 -4.44 -26.84
N MET A 436 19.04 -3.83 -25.87
CA MET A 436 17.99 -4.51 -25.11
C MET A 436 16.78 -4.89 -25.99
N ALA A 437 16.38 -4.04 -26.93
CA ALA A 437 15.31 -4.33 -27.89
C ALA A 437 15.65 -5.54 -28.76
N GLU A 438 16.87 -5.62 -29.31
CA GLU A 438 17.30 -6.78 -30.09
C GLU A 438 17.32 -8.05 -29.24
N GLN A 439 17.85 -7.98 -28.02
CA GLN A 439 17.85 -9.13 -27.12
C GLN A 439 16.44 -9.61 -26.83
N LEU A 440 15.49 -8.72 -26.52
CA LEU A 440 14.11 -9.09 -26.23
C LEU A 440 13.29 -9.48 -27.47
N GLY A 441 13.66 -9.01 -28.65
CA GLY A 441 12.80 -9.03 -29.84
C GLY A 441 11.63 -8.06 -29.72
N TYR A 442 11.80 -6.96 -28.98
CA TYR A 442 10.80 -5.91 -28.78
C TYR A 442 11.07 -4.73 -29.72
N ASP A 443 10.06 -3.90 -29.96
CA ASP A 443 10.24 -2.70 -30.78
C ASP A 443 11.06 -1.65 -30.02
N PHE A 444 12.10 -1.11 -30.66
CA PHE A 444 12.83 0.04 -30.14
C PHE A 444 12.12 1.33 -30.55
N ILE A 445 11.82 2.20 -29.58
CA ILE A 445 11.22 3.52 -29.84
C ILE A 445 12.04 4.59 -29.12
N ASP A 446 12.54 5.57 -29.87
CA ASP A 446 13.35 6.66 -29.30
C ASP A 446 12.47 7.58 -28.42
N ALA A 447 12.99 7.99 -27.26
CA ALA A 447 12.25 8.83 -26.33
C ALA A 447 11.90 10.22 -26.92
N THR A 448 12.65 10.72 -27.91
CA THR A 448 12.36 11.97 -28.62
C THR A 448 11.04 11.93 -29.40
N GLU A 449 10.56 10.76 -29.79
CA GLU A 449 9.29 10.60 -30.49
C GLU A 449 8.10 10.84 -29.55
N VAL A 450 8.26 10.47 -28.28
CA VAL A 450 7.16 10.42 -27.33
C VAL A 450 7.24 11.46 -26.20
N ILE A 451 8.41 11.65 -25.59
CA ILE A 451 8.62 12.60 -24.48
C ILE A 451 8.86 13.99 -25.04
N LYS A 452 7.99 14.94 -24.67
CA LYS A 452 8.03 16.33 -25.14
C LYS A 452 8.26 17.33 -24.01
N PHE A 453 9.10 18.32 -24.28
CA PHE A 453 9.40 19.44 -23.40
C PHE A 453 9.01 20.76 -24.07
N ASP A 454 8.69 21.77 -23.27
CA ASP A 454 8.62 23.16 -23.75
C ASP A 454 10.01 23.77 -23.90
N ASN A 455 10.06 25.03 -24.34
CA ASN A 455 11.31 25.76 -24.57
C ASN A 455 12.07 26.10 -23.27
N ASP A 456 11.40 26.01 -22.11
CA ASP A 456 12.00 26.22 -20.79
C ASP A 456 12.50 24.88 -20.18
N GLY A 457 12.40 23.78 -20.92
CA GLY A 457 12.84 22.45 -20.49
C GLY A 457 11.87 21.76 -19.53
N LYS A 458 10.62 22.22 -19.45
CA LYS A 458 9.58 21.60 -18.62
C LYS A 458 8.79 20.57 -19.42
N LEU A 459 8.51 19.43 -18.80
CA LEU A 459 7.78 18.32 -19.42
C LEU A 459 6.35 18.72 -19.82
N LEU A 460 6.01 18.53 -21.09
CA LEU A 460 4.66 18.64 -21.62
C LEU A 460 3.92 17.31 -21.39
N ALA A 461 3.41 17.15 -20.16
CA ALA A 461 2.87 15.88 -19.67
C ALA A 461 1.69 15.34 -20.52
N ASP A 462 0.74 16.19 -20.91
CA ASP A 462 -0.44 15.75 -21.66
C ASP A 462 -0.10 15.33 -23.10
N VAL A 463 0.78 16.08 -23.77
CA VAL A 463 1.29 15.75 -25.10
C VAL A 463 2.07 14.45 -25.06
N THR A 464 2.97 14.32 -24.09
CA THR A 464 3.76 13.09 -23.89
C THR A 464 2.87 11.88 -23.66
N ARG A 465 1.86 12.01 -22.78
CA ARG A 465 0.88 10.96 -22.51
C ARG A 465 0.13 10.54 -23.77
N ALA A 466 -0.34 11.50 -24.57
CA ALA A 466 -1.07 11.21 -25.80
C ALA A 466 -0.20 10.49 -26.85
N ASN A 467 1.06 10.91 -26.99
CA ASN A 467 2.02 10.25 -27.89
C ASN A 467 2.28 8.79 -27.49
N ILE A 468 2.55 8.55 -26.21
CA ILE A 468 2.76 7.18 -25.70
C ILE A 468 1.49 6.35 -25.90
N GLN A 469 0.31 6.89 -25.57
CA GLN A 469 -0.97 6.18 -25.73
C GLN A 469 -1.30 5.83 -27.18
N LYS A 470 -0.86 6.64 -28.14
CA LYS A 470 -0.99 6.30 -29.56
C LYS A 470 -0.06 5.14 -29.93
N LEU A 471 1.21 5.25 -29.55
CA LEU A 471 2.25 4.30 -29.86
C LEU A 471 1.97 2.89 -29.30
N ILE A 472 1.54 2.80 -28.04
CA ILE A 472 1.22 1.51 -27.39
C ILE A 472 -0.03 0.81 -27.96
N ARG A 473 -0.81 1.46 -28.83
CA ARG A 473 -1.89 0.81 -29.59
C ARG A 473 -1.38 0.15 -30.87
N GLU A 474 -0.27 0.65 -31.40
CA GLU A 474 0.36 0.20 -32.64
C GLU A 474 1.42 -0.89 -32.36
N HIS A 475 2.02 -0.87 -31.17
CA HIS A 475 3.10 -1.77 -30.75
C HIS A 475 2.74 -2.51 -29.47
N GLU A 476 2.86 -3.84 -29.47
CA GLU A 476 2.51 -4.68 -28.32
C GLU A 476 3.61 -4.70 -27.24
N HIS A 477 4.89 -4.65 -27.66
CA HIS A 477 6.06 -4.76 -26.78
C HIS A 477 7.12 -3.74 -27.18
N ILE A 478 7.59 -2.91 -26.24
CA ILE A 478 8.45 -1.75 -26.54
C ILE A 478 9.60 -1.62 -25.55
N VAL A 479 10.78 -1.25 -26.05
CA VAL A 479 11.89 -0.75 -25.25
C VAL A 479 12.10 0.74 -25.52
N PHE A 480 12.04 1.53 -24.45
CA PHE A 480 12.33 2.96 -24.47
C PHE A 480 13.70 3.24 -23.84
N PRO A 481 14.51 4.13 -24.43
CA PRO A 481 15.60 4.74 -23.69
C PRO A 481 15.02 5.69 -22.63
N GLY A 482 15.62 5.71 -21.44
CA GLY A 482 15.26 6.66 -20.40
C GLY A 482 15.93 8.03 -20.58
N PHE A 483 15.80 8.90 -19.58
CA PHE A 483 16.63 10.09 -19.36
C PHE A 483 16.43 11.32 -20.28
N TYR A 484 15.81 11.19 -21.45
CA TYR A 484 15.65 12.32 -22.38
C TYR A 484 14.34 12.32 -23.17
N GLY A 485 14.12 13.38 -23.93
CA GLY A 485 13.06 13.54 -24.91
C GLY A 485 13.42 14.66 -25.90
N ALA A 486 12.43 15.31 -26.50
CA ALA A 486 12.66 16.43 -27.41
C ALA A 486 11.84 17.67 -27.04
N ASN A 487 12.37 18.86 -27.31
CA ASN A 487 11.58 20.09 -27.26
C ASN A 487 10.71 20.26 -28.53
N GLU A 488 9.94 21.35 -28.59
CA GLU A 488 9.07 21.67 -29.74
C GLU A 488 9.85 21.83 -31.06
N ALA A 489 11.13 22.24 -31.00
CA ALA A 489 12.00 22.36 -32.17
C ALA A 489 12.64 21.02 -32.60
N GLY A 490 12.38 19.93 -31.87
CA GLY A 490 12.95 18.60 -32.13
C GLY A 490 14.36 18.40 -31.57
N ALA A 491 14.91 19.36 -30.83
CA ALA A 491 16.21 19.20 -30.20
C ALA A 491 16.10 18.32 -28.94
N VAL A 492 17.11 17.47 -28.70
CA VAL A 492 17.16 16.59 -27.53
C VAL A 492 17.29 17.42 -26.26
N VAL A 493 16.46 17.08 -25.27
CA VAL A 493 16.47 17.66 -23.91
C VAL A 493 16.53 16.53 -22.89
N THR A 494 17.40 16.67 -21.89
CA THR A 494 17.55 15.69 -20.81
C THR A 494 16.83 16.10 -19.53
N PHE A 495 16.38 15.13 -18.75
CA PHE A 495 15.86 15.41 -17.41
C PHE A 495 16.99 15.83 -16.47
N SER A 496 16.71 16.75 -15.55
CA SER A 496 17.70 17.27 -14.60
C SER A 496 18.18 16.23 -13.59
N ARG A 497 17.31 15.33 -13.13
CA ARG A 497 17.62 14.23 -12.18
C ARG A 497 16.69 13.03 -12.38
N GLY A 498 17.18 11.81 -12.10
CA GLY A 498 16.36 10.59 -12.06
C GLY A 498 15.66 10.25 -13.38
N GLY A 499 16.21 10.68 -14.52
CA GLY A 499 15.44 10.75 -15.77
C GLY A 499 14.92 9.41 -16.29
N SER A 500 15.64 8.30 -16.12
CA SER A 500 15.11 6.97 -16.48
C SER A 500 13.97 6.52 -15.57
N ASP A 501 14.03 6.85 -14.28
CA ASP A 501 12.95 6.53 -13.33
C ASP A 501 11.68 7.34 -13.62
N ILE A 502 11.85 8.62 -13.95
CA ILE A 502 10.78 9.52 -14.45
C ILE A 502 10.18 8.93 -15.73
N THR A 503 11.01 8.51 -16.68
CA THR A 503 10.55 7.91 -17.94
C THR A 503 9.71 6.66 -17.70
N GLY A 504 10.18 5.72 -16.86
CA GLY A 504 9.42 4.52 -16.48
C GLY A 504 8.06 4.84 -15.88
N SER A 505 8.01 5.83 -14.99
CA SER A 505 6.79 6.31 -14.36
C SER A 505 5.81 6.97 -15.34
N ILE A 506 6.32 7.79 -16.28
CA ILE A 506 5.51 8.40 -17.34
C ILE A 506 4.90 7.32 -18.24
N VAL A 507 5.70 6.34 -18.66
CA VAL A 507 5.24 5.23 -19.51
C VAL A 507 4.18 4.40 -18.77
N ALA A 508 4.42 4.04 -17.51
CA ALA A 508 3.45 3.32 -16.68
C ALA A 508 2.13 4.07 -16.53
N ALA A 509 2.19 5.38 -16.22
CA ALA A 509 0.99 6.21 -16.10
C ALA A 509 0.24 6.37 -17.42
N ALA A 510 0.95 6.57 -18.54
CA ALA A 510 0.34 6.71 -19.86
C ALA A 510 -0.32 5.41 -20.33
N ALA A 511 0.32 4.27 -20.08
CA ALA A 511 -0.17 2.94 -20.39
C ALA A 511 -1.28 2.45 -19.44
N LYS A 512 -1.50 3.16 -18.31
CA LYS A 512 -2.37 2.71 -17.21
C LYS A 512 -1.98 1.30 -16.74
N ALA A 513 -0.68 1.09 -16.54
CA ALA A 513 -0.15 -0.18 -16.06
C ALA A 513 -0.67 -0.52 -14.66
N ASP A 514 -0.83 -1.81 -14.36
CA ASP A 514 -1.23 -2.26 -13.03
C ASP A 514 -0.05 -2.17 -12.05
N LEU A 515 1.18 -2.27 -12.58
CA LEU A 515 2.41 -2.26 -11.80
C LEU A 515 3.55 -1.58 -12.55
N TYR A 516 4.29 -0.73 -11.83
CA TYR A 516 5.59 -0.23 -12.25
C TYR A 516 6.70 -0.96 -11.48
N GLU A 517 7.49 -1.79 -12.15
CA GLU A 517 8.68 -2.40 -11.54
C GLU A 517 9.91 -1.51 -11.77
N ASN A 518 10.62 -1.19 -10.69
CA ASN A 518 11.92 -0.54 -10.73
C ASN A 518 13.01 -1.55 -10.34
N TRP A 519 13.75 -2.02 -11.34
CA TRP A 519 14.79 -3.03 -11.21
C TRP A 519 16.15 -2.38 -10.96
N THR A 520 16.73 -2.73 -9.83
CA THR A 520 18.00 -2.22 -9.29
C THR A 520 18.94 -3.39 -8.96
N ASP A 521 20.05 -3.12 -8.27
CA ASP A 521 20.95 -4.14 -7.72
C ASP A 521 20.60 -4.56 -6.29
N VAL A 522 19.69 -3.87 -5.61
CA VAL A 522 19.25 -4.18 -4.24
C VAL A 522 17.80 -4.69 -4.18
N PRO A 523 17.47 -5.66 -3.32
CA PRO A 523 16.15 -6.29 -3.28
C PRO A 523 15.14 -5.45 -2.49
N GLY A 524 14.95 -4.19 -2.88
CA GLY A 524 14.07 -3.22 -2.24
C GLY A 524 14.78 -2.21 -1.34
N LEU A 525 13.98 -1.50 -0.55
CA LEU A 525 14.42 -0.57 0.47
C LEU A 525 14.77 -1.30 1.76
N LEU A 526 15.75 -0.76 2.47
CA LEU A 526 16.21 -1.26 3.76
C LEU A 526 15.82 -0.26 4.84
N MET A 527 15.47 -0.78 6.03
CA MET A 527 15.07 0.00 7.19
C MET A 527 16.21 0.88 7.74
N ALA A 528 17.46 0.58 7.41
CA ALA A 528 18.62 1.42 7.73
C ALA A 528 19.75 1.18 6.73
N ASP A 529 20.73 2.08 6.68
CA ASP A 529 21.90 1.95 5.80
C ASP A 529 22.72 0.67 6.15
N PRO A 530 22.89 -0.28 5.20
CA PRO A 530 23.62 -1.52 5.43
C PRO A 530 25.12 -1.33 5.72
N ARG A 531 25.69 -0.15 5.41
CA ARG A 531 27.07 0.23 5.78
C ARG A 531 27.19 0.56 7.27
N ILE A 532 26.08 0.88 7.94
CA ILE A 532 26.04 1.26 9.36
C ILE A 532 25.49 0.12 10.21
N VAL A 533 24.36 -0.46 9.80
CA VAL A 533 23.68 -1.58 10.45
C VAL A 533 23.94 -2.85 9.63
N LYS A 534 24.41 -3.92 10.27
CA LYS A 534 24.63 -5.19 9.57
C LYS A 534 23.29 -5.88 9.34
N GLN A 535 23.01 -6.28 8.10
CA GLN A 535 21.79 -7.00 7.70
C GLN A 535 20.50 -6.31 8.18
N PRO A 536 20.26 -5.05 7.75
CA PRO A 536 19.04 -4.35 8.12
C PRO A 536 17.81 -5.05 7.54
N LEU A 537 16.67 -4.97 8.24
CA LEU A 537 15.40 -5.50 7.74
C LEU A 537 15.01 -4.82 6.42
N SER A 538 14.46 -5.60 5.49
CA SER A 538 13.83 -5.07 4.28
C SER A 538 12.48 -4.46 4.62
N VAL A 539 12.13 -3.37 3.93
CA VAL A 539 10.82 -2.73 4.05
C VAL A 539 9.87 -3.38 3.04
N PRO A 540 8.87 -4.15 3.46
CA PRO A 540 8.00 -4.86 2.51
C PRO A 540 7.06 -3.90 1.78
N VAL A 541 6.46 -2.94 2.50
CA VAL A 541 5.49 -1.98 1.98
C VAL A 541 5.78 -0.59 2.53
N ILE A 542 5.75 0.42 1.66
CA ILE A 542 5.91 1.84 2.00
C ILE A 542 4.86 2.68 1.25
N ILE A 543 4.35 3.78 1.82
CA ILE A 543 3.52 4.72 1.05
C ILE A 543 4.35 5.81 0.38
N TYR A 544 3.84 6.41 -0.71
CA TYR A 544 4.52 7.51 -1.40
C TYR A 544 4.95 8.66 -0.48
N LYS A 545 4.16 8.99 0.54
CA LYS A 545 4.50 10.08 1.48
C LYS A 545 5.76 9.75 2.29
N GLU A 546 5.85 8.52 2.82
CA GLU A 546 7.05 8.06 3.54
C GLU A 546 8.27 8.03 2.62
N LEU A 547 8.10 7.55 1.38
CA LEU A 547 9.19 7.52 0.41
C LEU A 547 9.71 8.94 0.09
N ARG A 548 8.80 9.92 -0.06
CA ARG A 548 9.17 11.32 -0.29
C ARG A 548 9.92 11.92 0.89
N GLU A 549 9.50 11.62 2.12
CA GLU A 549 10.24 12.03 3.32
C GLU A 549 11.63 11.39 3.36
N LEU A 550 11.76 10.11 3.01
CA LEU A 550 13.09 9.48 2.93
C LEU A 550 13.99 10.18 1.90
N ALA A 551 13.47 10.47 0.70
CA ALA A 551 14.20 11.18 -0.34
C ALA A 551 14.63 12.58 0.11
N LEU A 552 13.72 13.34 0.73
CA LEU A 552 14.00 14.68 1.27
C LEU A 552 15.13 14.64 2.32
N ARG A 553 15.14 13.62 3.18
CA ARG A 553 16.11 13.47 4.28
C ARG A 553 17.40 12.75 3.85
N GLY A 554 17.64 12.66 2.54
CA GLY A 554 18.92 12.23 1.97
C GLY A 554 19.08 10.72 1.82
N ALA A 555 17.99 9.94 1.90
CA ALA A 555 18.05 8.54 1.47
C ALA A 555 18.25 8.47 -0.05
N GLU A 556 19.15 7.61 -0.51
CA GLU A 556 19.36 7.34 -1.94
C GLU A 556 18.23 6.43 -2.48
N VAL A 557 17.03 7.00 -2.59
CA VAL A 557 15.81 6.32 -3.05
C VAL A 557 15.20 7.06 -4.25
N LEU A 558 14.04 6.57 -4.75
CA LEU A 558 13.34 7.22 -5.86
C LEU A 558 12.91 8.65 -5.49
N HIS A 559 13.32 9.61 -6.31
CA HIS A 559 12.98 11.03 -6.13
C HIS A 559 11.49 11.29 -6.35
N GLU A 560 10.96 12.36 -5.74
CA GLU A 560 9.55 12.74 -5.85
C GLU A 560 9.08 12.87 -7.31
N ASP A 561 9.84 13.59 -8.13
CA ASP A 561 9.51 13.80 -9.54
C ASP A 561 9.40 12.49 -10.33
N ALA A 562 10.18 11.47 -9.95
CA ALA A 562 10.15 10.17 -10.57
C ALA A 562 8.89 9.39 -10.22
N VAL A 563 8.36 9.52 -9.00
CA VAL A 563 7.19 8.76 -8.57
C VAL A 563 5.87 9.48 -8.83
N ARG A 564 5.89 10.80 -9.07
CA ARG A 564 4.69 11.62 -9.22
C ARG A 564 3.70 11.13 -10.30
N PRO A 565 4.11 10.77 -11.53
CA PRO A 565 3.17 10.33 -12.56
C PRO A 565 2.33 9.11 -12.14
N VAL A 566 2.97 8.07 -11.59
CA VAL A 566 2.27 6.87 -11.10
C VAL A 566 1.52 7.12 -9.80
N SER A 567 2.05 7.94 -8.90
CA SER A 567 1.41 8.30 -7.63
C SER A 567 0.07 9.01 -7.83
N GLN A 568 -0.02 9.91 -8.82
CA GLN A 568 -1.27 10.58 -9.19
C GLN A 568 -2.34 9.61 -9.70
N CYS A 569 -1.92 8.54 -10.37
CA CYS A 569 -2.79 7.51 -10.91
C CYS A 569 -3.08 6.37 -9.91
N GLY A 570 -2.38 6.33 -8.76
CA GLY A 570 -2.48 5.24 -7.80
C GLY A 570 -1.81 3.94 -8.24
N ILE A 571 -0.95 3.97 -9.27
CA ILE A 571 -0.27 2.78 -9.81
C ILE A 571 0.89 2.40 -8.90
N PRO A 572 0.89 1.22 -8.26
CA PRO A 572 1.96 0.82 -7.34
C PRO A 572 3.32 0.68 -8.03
N ILE A 573 4.39 0.88 -7.25
CA ILE A 573 5.77 0.65 -7.69
C ILE A 573 6.34 -0.54 -6.93
N ASN A 574 7.02 -1.48 -7.57
CA ASN A 574 7.81 -2.50 -6.88
C ASN A 574 9.31 -2.32 -7.16
N ILE A 575 10.08 -2.04 -6.12
CA ILE A 575 11.55 -1.97 -6.19
C ILE A 575 12.11 -3.38 -6.03
N LYS A 576 12.76 -3.89 -7.08
CA LYS A 576 13.29 -5.27 -7.16
C LYS A 576 14.78 -5.29 -7.47
N SER A 577 15.42 -6.43 -7.26
CA SER A 577 16.82 -6.68 -7.64
C SER A 577 16.91 -7.58 -8.87
N THR A 578 17.71 -7.19 -9.86
CA THR A 578 18.08 -8.09 -10.97
C THR A 578 19.02 -9.22 -10.55
N LEU A 579 19.74 -9.05 -9.43
CA LEU A 579 20.64 -10.07 -8.88
C LEU A 579 19.88 -11.10 -8.04
N GLU A 580 18.74 -10.70 -7.47
CA GLU A 580 17.89 -11.55 -6.62
C GLU A 580 16.42 -11.44 -7.06
N PRO A 581 16.06 -11.85 -8.29
CA PRO A 581 14.75 -11.58 -8.90
C PRO A 581 13.56 -12.25 -8.20
N ASP A 582 13.83 -13.33 -7.45
CA ASP A 582 12.84 -14.10 -6.69
C ASP A 582 12.44 -13.42 -5.36
N LYS A 583 13.24 -12.46 -4.88
CA LYS A 583 12.88 -11.68 -3.69
C LYS A 583 11.71 -10.73 -4.01
N PRO A 584 10.78 -10.53 -3.05
CA PRO A 584 9.59 -9.74 -3.28
C PRO A 584 9.88 -8.25 -3.52
N GLY A 585 10.98 -7.74 -2.97
CA GLY A 585 11.35 -6.33 -3.06
C GLY A 585 10.58 -5.46 -2.05
N THR A 586 10.38 -4.20 -2.42
CA THR A 586 9.57 -3.24 -1.66
C THR A 586 8.45 -2.71 -2.53
N LEU A 587 7.21 -2.86 -2.07
CA LEU A 587 6.05 -2.26 -2.72
C LEU A 587 5.80 -0.85 -2.21
N ILE A 588 5.69 0.11 -3.12
CA ILE A 588 5.31 1.49 -2.86
C ILE A 588 3.86 1.69 -3.32
N VAL A 589 3.01 2.12 -2.39
CA VAL A 589 1.56 2.24 -2.61
C VAL A 589 1.02 3.62 -2.21
N LYS A 590 -0.19 3.94 -2.66
CA LYS A 590 -0.88 5.17 -2.24
C LYS A 590 -1.44 5.07 -0.83
N ASN A 591 -2.04 3.93 -0.50
CA ASN A 591 -2.55 3.59 0.82
C ASN A 591 -2.06 2.19 1.20
N ALA A 592 -1.69 2.00 2.46
CA ALA A 592 -1.24 0.71 2.98
C ALA A 592 -2.25 0.05 3.93
N ASP A 593 -3.46 0.60 4.08
CA ASP A 593 -4.49 0.04 4.98
C ASP A 593 -4.82 -1.44 4.69
N SER A 594 -4.63 -1.88 3.44
CA SER A 594 -4.83 -3.26 2.98
C SER A 594 -3.62 -4.18 3.16
N TYR A 595 -2.52 -3.71 3.76
CA TYR A 595 -1.27 -4.48 3.90
C TYR A 595 -0.93 -4.68 5.38
N GLU A 596 -0.48 -5.88 5.73
CA GLU A 596 -0.02 -6.16 7.10
C GLU A 596 1.14 -5.23 7.48
N ASN A 597 0.94 -4.44 8.54
CA ASN A 597 1.99 -3.56 9.04
C ASN A 597 2.96 -4.34 9.93
N LEU A 598 3.97 -4.94 9.30
CA LEU A 598 4.99 -5.76 9.98
C LEU A 598 6.03 -4.93 10.75
N LEU A 599 6.19 -3.65 10.42
CA LEU A 599 7.19 -2.77 11.01
C LEU A 599 6.53 -1.57 11.71
N GLU A 600 7.02 -1.22 12.90
CA GLU A 600 6.57 -0.02 13.63
C GLU A 600 7.01 1.28 12.92
N ILE A 601 8.22 1.26 12.34
CA ILE A 601 8.78 2.35 11.53
C ILE A 601 9.23 1.80 10.18
N SER A 602 9.15 2.63 9.14
CA SER A 602 9.53 2.22 7.80
C SER A 602 11.05 2.27 7.62
N SER A 603 11.71 3.35 8.03
CA SER A 603 13.16 3.48 7.84
C SER A 603 13.81 4.55 8.73
N ILE A 604 15.12 4.40 8.92
CA ILE A 604 16.04 5.30 9.60
C ILE A 604 17.07 5.77 8.57
N THR A 605 17.02 7.04 8.24
CA THR A 605 17.97 7.70 7.33
C THR A 605 18.67 8.85 8.03
N GLY A 606 19.76 9.35 7.48
CA GLY A 606 20.39 10.54 8.02
C GLY A 606 21.60 11.00 7.23
N LYS A 607 22.03 12.23 7.48
CA LYS A 607 23.14 12.85 6.76
C LYS A 607 24.02 13.66 7.71
N LYS A 608 25.32 13.70 7.39
CA LYS A 608 26.35 14.49 8.09
C LYS A 608 26.60 15.82 7.35
N GLY A 609 27.38 16.70 7.95
CA GLY A 609 27.81 17.95 7.32
C GLY A 609 26.78 19.05 7.47
N TYR A 610 26.15 19.14 8.65
CA TYR A 610 25.28 20.26 9.01
C TYR A 610 25.95 21.19 10.01
N SER A 611 25.59 22.47 9.93
CA SER A 611 25.93 23.52 10.88
C SER A 611 24.65 24.15 11.42
N SER A 612 24.67 24.57 12.69
CA SER A 612 23.63 25.43 13.27
C SER A 612 24.13 26.86 13.38
N ILE A 613 23.33 27.82 12.92
CA ILE A 613 23.55 29.25 13.15
C ILE A 613 22.52 29.69 14.18
N LEU A 614 22.97 29.96 15.40
CA LEU A 614 22.14 30.48 16.49
C LEU A 614 22.24 31.99 16.51
N ILE A 615 21.10 32.68 16.43
CA ILE A 615 20.98 34.14 16.50
C ILE A 615 20.26 34.47 17.80
N GLU A 616 20.86 35.31 18.63
CA GLU A 616 20.30 35.71 19.92
C GLU A 616 20.13 37.23 19.98
N ARG A 617 18.93 37.68 20.36
CA ARG A 617 18.60 39.08 20.61
C ARG A 617 17.43 39.20 21.57
N GLU A 618 17.55 40.05 22.58
CA GLU A 618 16.39 40.40 23.43
C GLU A 618 15.20 40.86 22.55
N LYS A 619 14.02 40.27 22.75
CA LYS A 619 12.80 40.56 21.99
C LYS A 619 12.99 40.38 20.49
N LEU A 620 13.77 39.37 20.07
CA LEU A 620 13.88 39.00 18.65
C LEU A 620 12.50 38.79 18.02
N ASN A 621 11.62 38.09 18.74
CA ASN A 621 10.28 37.75 18.27
C ASN A 621 9.28 38.91 18.21
N ASP A 622 9.57 40.06 18.84
CA ASP A 622 8.73 41.25 18.72
C ASP A 622 8.87 41.91 17.33
N ASP A 623 9.95 41.58 16.60
CA ASP A 623 10.18 42.04 15.23
C ASP A 623 9.54 41.08 14.22
N ALA A 624 8.31 41.39 13.79
CA ALA A 624 7.59 40.54 12.84
C ALA A 624 8.31 40.28 11.49
N LYS A 625 9.40 40.98 11.18
CA LYS A 625 10.12 40.90 9.89
C LYS A 625 11.50 40.27 9.98
N TYR A 626 11.98 39.82 11.15
CA TYR A 626 13.36 39.29 11.24
C TYR A 626 13.54 38.06 10.34
N ARG A 627 12.53 37.18 10.25
CA ARG A 627 12.56 35.98 9.41
C ARG A 627 12.73 36.28 7.92
N ASP A 628 11.95 37.23 7.39
CA ASP A 628 12.04 37.65 5.99
C ASP A 628 13.43 38.19 5.65
N ARG A 629 14.06 38.92 6.58
CA ARG A 629 15.41 39.47 6.39
C ARG A 629 16.47 38.37 6.42
N ILE A 630 16.35 37.40 7.33
CA ILE A 630 17.23 36.23 7.38
C ILE A 630 17.11 35.44 6.06
N GLN A 631 15.88 35.09 5.65
CA GLN A 631 15.64 34.33 4.42
C GLN A 631 16.24 35.03 3.19
N LYS A 632 16.02 36.34 3.07
CA LYS A 632 16.59 37.11 1.96
C LYS A 632 18.13 37.05 1.93
N ILE A 633 18.78 37.11 3.09
CA ILE A 633 20.24 36.99 3.17
C ILE A 633 20.66 35.57 2.74
N LEU A 634 19.99 34.52 3.24
CA LEU A 634 20.31 33.15 2.85
C LEU A 634 20.17 32.92 1.34
N ASP A 635 19.12 33.46 0.72
CA ASP A 635 18.90 33.38 -0.73
C ASP A 635 20.03 34.06 -1.51
N GLU A 636 20.52 35.22 -1.05
CA GLU A 636 21.64 35.93 -1.67
C GLU A 636 22.96 35.13 -1.62
N PHE A 637 23.16 34.31 -0.58
CA PHE A 637 24.28 33.38 -0.48
C PHE A 637 23.99 32.00 -1.11
N SER A 638 22.79 31.79 -1.69
CA SER A 638 22.34 30.49 -2.19
C SER A 638 22.40 29.38 -1.14
N ILE A 639 22.10 29.72 0.13
CA ILE A 639 22.08 28.79 1.25
C ILE A 639 20.64 28.34 1.48
N THR A 640 20.42 27.03 1.42
CA THR A 640 19.12 26.43 1.75
C THR A 640 19.04 26.17 3.25
N MET A 641 17.95 26.61 3.87
CA MET A 641 17.61 26.29 5.25
C MET A 641 16.94 24.92 5.32
N GLU A 642 17.44 24.04 6.18
CA GLU A 642 16.97 22.66 6.32
C GLU A 642 15.98 22.50 7.47
N SER A 643 16.19 23.25 8.55
CA SER A 643 15.30 23.30 9.72
C SER A 643 15.47 24.63 10.45
N GLU A 644 14.41 25.10 11.11
CA GLU A 644 14.42 26.24 12.01
C GLU A 644 13.98 25.84 13.42
N GLN A 645 14.54 26.48 14.45
CA GLN A 645 14.11 26.32 15.84
C GLN A 645 13.94 27.68 16.49
N LEU A 646 12.81 27.86 17.17
CA LEU A 646 12.42 29.12 17.76
C LEU A 646 12.56 29.05 19.29
N GLY A 647 13.33 29.98 19.85
CA GLY A 647 13.33 30.33 21.27
C GLY A 647 12.58 31.65 21.52
N LEU A 648 12.54 32.11 22.76
CA LEU A 648 11.91 33.38 23.13
C LEU A 648 12.66 34.59 22.53
N ASP A 649 13.98 34.58 22.68
CA ASP A 649 14.92 35.63 22.26
C ASP A 649 16.00 35.06 21.32
N SER A 650 15.76 33.87 20.77
CA SER A 650 16.73 33.18 19.93
C SER A 650 16.09 32.48 18.75
N PHE A 651 16.85 32.37 17.67
CA PHE A 651 16.45 31.69 16.44
C PHE A 651 17.63 30.88 15.91
N SER A 652 17.47 29.56 15.82
CA SER A 652 18.50 28.65 15.32
C SER A 652 18.09 28.12 13.96
N ILE A 653 19.00 28.16 12.99
CA ILE A 653 18.80 27.61 11.65
C ILE A 653 19.83 26.53 11.37
N ILE A 654 19.38 25.41 10.80
CA ILE A 654 20.23 24.30 10.36
C ILE A 654 20.46 24.42 8.87
N VAL A 655 21.73 24.40 8.47
CA VAL A 655 22.17 24.57 7.08
C VAL A 655 23.29 23.58 6.74
N GLY A 656 23.49 23.28 5.47
CA GLY A 656 24.63 22.47 5.03
C GLY A 656 25.95 23.17 5.32
N SER A 657 26.88 22.51 6.01
CA SER A 657 28.18 23.09 6.38
C SER A 657 28.99 23.55 5.17
N ALA A 658 28.90 22.81 4.05
CA ALA A 658 29.58 23.17 2.81
C ALA A 658 29.10 24.51 2.22
N SER A 659 27.83 24.87 2.43
CA SER A 659 27.25 26.11 1.94
C SER A 659 27.69 27.34 2.75
N VAL A 660 28.18 27.15 3.97
CA VAL A 660 28.62 28.23 4.87
C VAL A 660 30.15 28.37 4.92
N ALA A 661 30.88 27.30 4.64
CA ALA A 661 32.34 27.20 4.87
C ALA A 661 33.18 28.35 4.28
N ASN A 662 32.75 28.94 3.16
CA ASN A 662 33.49 30.00 2.46
C ASN A 662 32.91 31.40 2.69
N CYS A 663 31.79 31.53 3.40
CA CYS A 663 31.10 32.81 3.61
C CYS A 663 30.69 33.04 5.07
N GLU A 664 31.21 32.26 6.03
CA GLU A 664 30.80 32.29 7.43
C GLU A 664 30.92 33.67 8.07
N GLU A 665 32.08 34.33 7.93
CA GLU A 665 32.33 35.66 8.51
C GLU A 665 31.38 36.71 7.92
N GLU A 666 31.26 36.75 6.58
CA GLU A 666 30.40 37.71 5.89
C GLU A 666 28.92 37.47 6.19
N LEU A 667 28.48 36.21 6.15
CA LEU A 667 27.10 35.82 6.48
C LEU A 667 26.75 36.24 7.91
N THR A 668 27.63 35.96 8.87
CA THR A 668 27.42 36.29 10.28
C THR A 668 27.30 37.80 10.49
N GLU A 669 28.16 38.59 9.85
CA GLU A 669 28.09 40.05 9.93
C GLU A 669 26.80 40.59 9.32
N ARG A 670 26.40 40.09 8.15
CA ARG A 670 25.17 40.52 7.49
C ARG A 670 23.91 40.15 8.28
N LEU A 671 23.89 38.94 8.86
CA LEU A 671 22.81 38.53 9.75
C LEU A 671 22.77 39.41 10.98
N ARG A 672 23.92 39.68 11.62
CA ARG A 672 24.02 40.55 12.80
C ARG A 672 23.43 41.93 12.53
N VAL A 673 23.80 42.56 11.42
CA VAL A 673 23.27 43.87 11.02
C VAL A 673 21.76 43.81 10.73
N ALA A 674 21.29 42.75 10.07
CA ALA A 674 19.88 42.63 9.69
C ALA A 674 18.96 42.31 10.87
N THR A 675 19.45 41.63 11.90
CA THR A 675 18.67 41.25 13.06
C THR A 675 18.94 42.12 14.28
N ASP A 676 19.99 42.95 14.28
CA ASP A 676 20.47 43.66 15.47
C ASP A 676 20.83 42.68 16.60
N ALA A 677 21.47 41.55 16.25
CA ALA A 677 21.72 40.46 17.18
C ALA A 677 22.82 40.80 18.20
N ASP A 678 22.55 40.43 19.46
CA ASP A 678 23.51 40.50 20.56
C ASP A 678 24.65 39.49 20.29
N GLU A 679 24.28 38.26 19.93
CA GLU A 679 25.21 37.17 19.66
C GLU A 679 24.77 36.35 18.44
N ILE A 680 25.75 35.90 17.66
CA ILE A 680 25.54 34.89 16.62
C ILE A 680 26.62 33.83 16.78
N THR A 681 26.22 32.57 16.90
CA THR A 681 27.12 31.43 17.06
C THR A 681 26.91 30.44 15.92
N VAL A 682 27.99 30.10 15.22
CA VAL A 682 27.99 29.02 14.22
C VAL A 682 28.61 27.77 14.85
N SER A 683 27.89 26.67 14.86
CA SER A 683 28.36 25.37 15.38
C SER A 683 28.33 24.33 14.28
N THR A 684 29.50 23.75 13.96
CA THR A 684 29.67 22.71 12.94
C THR A 684 29.61 21.30 13.55
N GLY A 685 29.75 20.28 12.70
CA GLY A 685 29.88 18.88 13.11
C GLY A 685 28.56 18.26 13.59
N ILE A 686 27.45 18.67 12.99
CA ILE A 686 26.12 18.14 13.27
C ILE A 686 25.76 17.09 12.21
N ALA A 687 25.18 15.99 12.66
CA ALA A 687 24.50 15.04 11.80
C ALA A 687 23.02 14.98 12.15
N ALA A 688 22.17 14.93 11.13
CA ALA A 688 20.73 14.82 11.28
C ALA A 688 20.30 13.39 10.96
N ILE A 689 19.52 12.77 11.85
CA ILE A 689 18.98 11.42 11.70
C ILE A 689 17.47 11.52 11.71
N SER A 690 16.82 11.01 10.67
CA SER A 690 15.37 10.98 10.51
C SER A 690 14.86 9.56 10.63
N VAL A 691 13.88 9.37 11.51
CA VAL A 691 13.07 8.16 11.62
C VAL A 691 11.76 8.42 10.92
N VAL A 692 11.42 7.60 9.92
CA VAL A 692 10.25 7.77 9.06
C VAL A 692 9.31 6.59 9.22
N GLY A 693 8.01 6.87 9.32
CA GLY A 693 6.96 5.85 9.44
C GLY A 693 5.57 6.46 9.44
N ARG A 694 4.62 5.82 8.76
CA ARG A 694 3.22 6.25 8.65
C ARG A 694 2.50 6.32 10.01
N ASN A 695 2.95 5.53 10.98
CA ASN A 695 2.32 5.40 12.30
C ASN A 695 2.98 6.27 13.41
N ILE A 696 3.99 7.07 13.06
CA ILE A 696 4.64 7.99 14.01
C ILE A 696 3.61 8.96 14.64
N SER A 697 2.62 9.38 13.85
CA SER A 697 1.58 10.32 14.25
C SER A 697 0.61 9.82 15.34
N GLY A 698 0.50 8.49 15.50
CA GLY A 698 -0.49 7.82 16.34
C GLY A 698 0.05 7.23 17.64
N GLU A 699 1.38 7.10 17.77
CA GLU A 699 2.01 6.43 18.90
C GLU A 699 3.02 7.35 19.61
N VAL A 700 2.72 7.74 20.86
CA VAL A 700 3.70 8.40 21.74
C VAL A 700 4.94 7.52 21.94
N SER A 701 4.75 6.20 21.80
CA SER A 701 5.76 5.15 21.89
C SER A 701 6.99 5.39 21.00
N VAL A 702 6.85 5.87 19.76
CA VAL A 702 7.98 5.95 18.82
C VAL A 702 9.00 7.02 19.24
N ALA A 703 8.53 8.23 19.53
CA ALA A 703 9.42 9.32 19.95
C ALA A 703 10.14 8.96 21.27
N MET A 704 9.42 8.37 22.22
CA MET A 704 10.01 7.88 23.47
C MET A 704 11.10 6.83 23.21
N LYS A 705 10.82 5.81 22.39
CA LYS A 705 11.79 4.77 22.01
C LYS A 705 13.06 5.37 21.40
N ILE A 706 12.92 6.37 20.52
CA ILE A 706 14.07 7.07 19.93
C ILE A 706 14.93 7.71 21.02
N PHE A 707 14.33 8.52 21.90
CA PHE A 707 15.10 9.24 22.93
C PHE A 707 15.66 8.32 24.01
N GLU A 708 14.93 7.27 24.40
CA GLU A 708 15.43 6.23 25.31
C GLU A 708 16.63 5.48 24.71
N ALA A 709 16.59 5.15 23.43
CA ALA A 709 17.69 4.51 22.72
C ALA A 709 18.94 5.41 22.67
N LEU A 710 18.76 6.70 22.34
CA LEU A 710 19.86 7.66 22.31
C LEU A 710 20.45 7.90 23.70
N SER A 711 19.61 8.04 24.73
CA SER A 711 20.01 8.20 26.12
C SER A 711 20.82 6.99 26.60
N SER A 712 20.31 5.77 26.36
CA SER A 712 20.99 4.52 26.71
C SER A 712 22.34 4.37 26.00
N ALA A 713 22.45 4.86 24.77
CA ALA A 713 23.68 4.89 23.99
C ALA A 713 24.61 6.08 24.32
N HIS A 714 24.26 6.89 25.32
CA HIS A 714 24.98 8.09 25.75
C HIS A 714 25.26 9.02 24.55
N VAL A 715 24.22 9.28 23.75
CA VAL A 715 24.26 10.18 22.61
C VAL A 715 23.52 11.47 22.98
N ASN A 716 24.22 12.60 22.90
CA ASN A 716 23.62 13.89 23.18
C ASN A 716 22.81 14.39 21.97
N VAL A 717 21.59 14.86 22.22
CA VAL A 717 20.70 15.44 21.21
C VAL A 717 20.94 16.95 21.16
N ARG A 718 21.29 17.45 19.97
CA ARG A 718 21.51 18.88 19.70
C ARG A 718 20.24 19.60 19.28
N PHE A 719 19.41 18.93 18.48
CA PHE A 719 18.12 19.46 18.06
C PHE A 719 17.10 18.35 17.84
N ILE A 720 15.83 18.71 17.88
CA ILE A 720 14.71 17.83 17.56
C ILE A 720 13.81 18.61 16.60
N ASP A 721 13.44 17.97 15.51
CA ASP A 721 12.46 18.47 14.55
C ASP A 721 11.43 17.38 14.27
N HIS A 722 10.16 17.77 14.21
CA HIS A 722 9.05 16.85 13.97
C HIS A 722 8.31 17.31 12.73
N ALA A 723 8.22 16.45 11.72
CA ALA A 723 7.55 16.84 10.48
C ALA A 723 6.09 17.22 10.76
N PRO A 724 5.56 18.29 10.11
CA PRO A 724 4.18 18.73 10.31
C PRO A 724 3.14 17.64 10.02
N GLU A 725 3.46 16.77 9.06
CA GLU A 725 2.65 15.65 8.60
C GLU A 725 2.72 14.43 9.54
N ARG A 726 3.57 14.52 10.57
CA ARG A 726 3.76 13.52 11.63
C ARG A 726 4.15 12.12 11.15
N ILE A 727 4.79 12.04 10.00
CA ILE A 727 5.32 10.79 9.43
C ILE A 727 6.84 10.65 9.59
N SER A 728 7.49 11.63 10.22
CA SER A 728 8.92 11.56 10.54
C SER A 728 9.31 12.37 11.78
N VAL A 729 10.30 11.87 12.53
CA VAL A 729 11.01 12.59 13.59
C VAL A 729 12.47 12.72 13.19
N GLN A 730 13.03 13.92 13.24
CA GLN A 730 14.44 14.18 13.02
C GLN A 730 15.14 14.59 14.33
N VAL A 731 16.31 14.02 14.56
CA VAL A 731 17.18 14.33 15.69
C VAL A 731 18.56 14.73 15.19
N GLY A 732 19.05 15.85 15.71
CA GLY A 732 20.42 16.31 15.51
C GLY A 732 21.34 15.73 16.56
N VAL A 733 22.47 15.16 16.16
CA VAL A 733 23.52 14.62 17.03
C VAL A 733 24.90 15.12 16.58
N SER A 734 25.93 14.89 17.39
CA SER A 734 27.31 15.08 16.92
C SER A 734 27.63 14.11 15.77
N GLU A 735 28.38 14.54 14.76
CA GLU A 735 28.84 13.65 13.68
C GLU A 735 29.63 12.44 14.18
N SER A 736 30.33 12.59 15.31
CA SER A 736 31.07 11.50 15.98
C SER A 736 30.13 10.39 16.49
N ASP A 737 28.88 10.74 16.79
CA ASP A 737 27.89 9.83 17.35
C ASP A 737 26.92 9.29 16.30
N TYR A 738 26.93 9.82 15.07
CA TYR A 738 25.99 9.49 14.00
C TYR A 738 25.76 7.98 13.80
N GLN A 739 26.82 7.19 13.65
CA GLN A 739 26.68 5.75 13.45
C GLN A 739 26.19 5.03 14.72
N ARG A 740 26.61 5.51 15.91
CA ARG A 740 26.17 4.95 17.21
C ARG A 740 24.69 5.19 17.43
N ALA A 741 24.22 6.40 17.12
CA ALA A 741 22.84 6.81 17.19
C ALA A 741 21.94 5.97 16.26
N ILE A 742 22.29 5.84 14.98
CA ILE A 742 21.51 5.02 14.02
C ILE A 742 21.40 3.57 14.51
N ARG A 743 22.49 2.95 14.97
CA ARG A 743 22.45 1.58 15.51
C ARG A 743 21.58 1.47 16.75
N ALA A 744 21.68 2.43 17.67
CA ALA A 744 20.88 2.45 18.89
C ALA A 744 19.38 2.54 18.58
N ILE A 745 19.00 3.47 17.69
CA ILE A 745 17.61 3.63 17.23
C ILE A 745 17.15 2.36 16.51
N TYR A 746 17.93 1.82 15.57
CA TYR A 746 17.55 0.60 14.86
C TYR A 746 17.23 -0.57 15.81
N ASN A 747 18.09 -0.80 16.79
CA ASN A 747 17.95 -1.94 17.71
C ASN A 747 16.66 -1.88 18.53
N VAL A 748 16.17 -0.70 18.95
CA VAL A 748 14.95 -0.62 19.78
C VAL A 748 13.68 -1.02 19.02
N PHE A 749 13.69 -0.85 17.69
CA PHE A 749 12.56 -1.20 16.82
C PHE A 749 12.61 -2.63 16.28
N VAL A 750 13.74 -3.32 16.44
CA VAL A 750 13.93 -4.71 15.95
C VAL A 750 14.11 -5.73 17.08
N ALA A 751 14.46 -5.30 18.30
CA ALA A 751 14.68 -6.19 19.45
C ALA A 751 13.42 -6.89 20.00
N LYS A 752 12.25 -6.71 19.39
CA LYS A 752 11.01 -7.42 19.70
C LYS A 752 10.56 -8.42 18.61
N ALA A 753 11.32 -8.57 17.52
CA ALA A 753 11.04 -9.52 16.45
C ALA A 753 11.58 -10.93 16.74
#